data_AF-A0A7V5TN17-F1
#
_entry.id   AF-A0A7V5TN17-F1
#
_cell.length_a   1.000
_cell.length_b   1.000
_cell.length_c   1.000
_cell.angle_alpha   90.00
_cell.angle_beta   90.00
_cell.angle_gamma   90.00
#
_symmetry.space_group_name_H-M   'P 1'
#
loop_
_entity.id
_entity.type
_entity.pdbx_description
1 polymer ?
#
loop_
_entity_poly.entity_id
_entity_poly.type
_entity_poly.pdbx_seq_one_letter_code
_entity_poly.pdbx_strand_id
1 'polypeptide(L)'
;MATRNTNPMTFLLLIALLVGALTPASPAQADEAAVPLLEWEWRGAPYTLTTVIGDDGRAYTRVSIAGYLDGDEPGKPRLPFLGRLVTLPPAGDYRLEIVAADYDTLRLAHPVEPAPAPAPATFTADGRPQPAGWEFAYDRETYGSAAPYPADFATLSPPAWQRDRRLARLTLHPFRYHPLTNTLDVLRYLKLRLVPTGDRADTAARPLAPAAIPAAPGDYKILVEQEGIYAISYDVLAAVGLPVGSIDPATLRLYHAGHEVAARWDGDSDAAFESGERLLFYARPALTRYARYDVYWLSWGGAPGLRMATRSGDPASLTAGVPWATAQAEENYSYDSLHPGRDGGHWFWQLLRQPDVLTATFPIHLETPTSDAGQITVWLQGTTRAWPDPDHHVRFTINGHLLGDGWWEGKTPYTATFSIPAGALQAGDNTLLLELPGDTGDPIEGMWMDAAALTYGLSAVSGGTARFRGEDTPHAYTVAGFDGLTPAVYDVTDPAAPRIVTGWTSDGGRITVGDGDTVPAEYLITADVRQPAGIIAAKDLSDPAGGGADYVIITHPQFATAIAPLADHRAAQGLQVVTVDVEAIYDHFGDGRMSPEAIHDFLKYAYANWTPAPLYVLLVGDGTYDPRPYRADSHLTYLPPYLADVDPWMGETSSDNRYADLTGDQLPELRLGRLPVNSPAETTAIVDKIIAYDDASGGLWTRRLLFAADNPSTAGDHRADADQQYLTYASPTSTYGYEGVRVYLSE
;
A
#
# COMPACT_ATOMS: atom_id res chain seq x y z
N MET A 1 -16.06 19.74 -32.44
CA MET A 1 -15.51 20.49 -31.30
C MET A 1 -15.74 19.67 -30.04
N ALA A 2 -14.79 18.82 -29.70
CA ALA A 2 -14.66 18.14 -28.41
C ALA A 2 -13.25 17.53 -28.42
N THR A 3 -12.32 18.17 -27.73
CA THR A 3 -10.91 17.80 -27.61
C THR A 3 -10.80 16.58 -26.69
N ARG A 4 -10.48 15.41 -27.27
CA ARG A 4 -10.04 14.24 -26.51
C ARG A 4 -8.60 14.50 -26.05
N ASN A 5 -8.42 14.69 -24.76
CA ASN A 5 -7.12 14.60 -24.11
C ASN A 5 -6.75 13.12 -24.00
N THR A 6 -5.74 12.69 -24.74
CA THR A 6 -5.09 11.40 -24.60
C THR A 6 -3.73 11.63 -23.95
N ASN A 7 -3.62 11.39 -22.64
CA ASN A 7 -2.34 11.16 -21.98
C ASN A 7 -2.01 9.67 -22.12
N PRO A 8 -0.86 9.27 -22.70
CA PRO A 8 -0.39 7.90 -22.56
C PRO A 8 0.28 7.74 -21.20
N MET A 9 -0.26 6.87 -20.34
CA MET A 9 0.44 6.34 -19.17
C MET A 9 1.54 5.39 -19.68
N THR A 10 2.80 5.78 -19.52
CA THR A 10 3.94 4.90 -19.77
C THR A 10 4.28 4.19 -18.46
N PHE A 11 3.95 2.91 -18.35
CA PHE A 11 4.41 2.03 -17.26
C PHE A 11 5.89 1.70 -17.50
N LEU A 12 6.78 2.12 -16.59
CA LEU A 12 8.17 1.63 -16.54
C LEU A 12 8.21 0.44 -15.59
N LEU A 13 8.33 -0.77 -16.13
CA LEU A 13 8.63 -1.97 -15.34
C LEU A 13 10.16 -2.16 -15.33
N LEU A 14 10.80 -1.97 -14.17
CA LEU A 14 12.25 -2.08 -14.02
C LEU A 14 12.61 -3.50 -13.54
N ILE A 15 12.70 -4.47 -14.44
CA ILE A 15 13.24 -5.81 -14.10
C ILE A 15 14.77 -5.74 -14.14
N ALA A 16 15.41 -5.80 -12.97
CA ALA A 16 16.86 -5.92 -12.84
C ALA A 16 17.27 -7.40 -12.90
N LEU A 17 17.56 -7.91 -14.10
CA LEU A 17 18.26 -9.18 -14.29
C LEU A 17 19.76 -8.92 -14.38
N LEU A 18 20.47 -9.13 -13.25
CA LEU A 18 21.92 -9.03 -13.15
C LEU A 18 22.59 -10.28 -13.74
N VAL A 19 23.35 -10.12 -14.83
CA VAL A 19 24.38 -11.09 -15.24
C VAL A 19 25.64 -10.31 -15.62
N GLY A 20 26.62 -10.26 -14.71
CA GLY A 20 27.90 -9.58 -14.90
C GLY A 20 29.06 -10.56 -15.01
N ALA A 21 29.74 -10.60 -16.16
CA ALA A 21 31.06 -11.23 -16.29
C ALA A 21 32.16 -10.23 -15.91
N LEU A 22 32.96 -10.53 -14.88
CA LEU A 22 34.15 -9.78 -14.44
C LEU A 22 35.30 -10.71 -13.98
N THR A 23 36.46 -10.72 -14.64
CA THR A 23 37.66 -11.42 -14.14
C THR A 23 38.29 -10.71 -12.93
N PRO A 24 39.13 -11.39 -12.09
CA PRO A 24 39.15 -11.14 -10.65
C PRO A 24 40.25 -10.19 -10.16
N ALA A 25 39.92 -9.36 -9.17
CA ALA A 25 40.85 -8.85 -8.15
C ALA A 25 40.10 -8.55 -6.82
N SER A 26 40.62 -9.13 -5.72
CA SER A 26 40.48 -8.86 -4.27
C SER A 26 39.34 -7.97 -3.70
N PRO A 27 38.73 -8.34 -2.54
CA PRO A 27 37.51 -7.73 -2.03
C PRO A 27 37.78 -6.39 -1.33
N ALA A 28 37.60 -5.31 -2.07
CA ALA A 28 37.26 -4.00 -1.53
C ALA A 28 36.47 -3.28 -2.62
N GLN A 29 35.19 -3.04 -2.36
CA GLN A 29 34.34 -2.09 -3.11
C GLN A 29 34.47 -2.15 -4.64
N ALA A 30 33.91 -3.20 -5.26
CA ALA A 30 33.41 -3.04 -6.62
C ALA A 30 31.92 -2.67 -6.50
N ASP A 31 31.64 -1.40 -6.23
CA ASP A 31 30.38 -0.83 -6.73
C ASP A 31 30.35 -1.17 -8.23
N GLU A 32 29.23 -1.71 -8.72
CA GLU A 32 28.94 -1.75 -10.15
C GLU A 32 28.76 -0.30 -10.59
N ALA A 33 29.89 0.41 -10.70
CA ALA A 33 29.93 1.85 -10.78
C ALA A 33 29.35 2.23 -12.13
N ALA A 34 28.19 2.90 -12.10
CA ALA A 34 27.66 3.58 -13.26
C ALA A 34 28.78 4.38 -13.93
N VAL A 35 28.95 4.15 -15.24
CA VAL A 35 30.07 4.71 -16.01
C VAL A 35 29.76 6.16 -16.33
N PRO A 36 30.69 7.12 -16.14
CA PRO A 36 30.48 8.50 -16.57
C PRO A 36 30.34 8.56 -18.08
N LEU A 37 29.14 8.92 -18.56
CA LEU A 37 28.87 9.06 -19.99
C LEU A 37 29.30 10.46 -20.45
N LEU A 38 30.59 10.68 -20.65
CA LEU A 38 31.11 11.83 -21.41
C LEU A 38 31.26 11.45 -22.88
N GLU A 39 31.93 10.32 -23.13
CA GLU A 39 31.98 9.65 -24.43
C GLU A 39 31.91 8.14 -24.20
N TRP A 40 31.20 7.43 -25.07
CA TRP A 40 31.09 5.97 -25.01
C TRP A 40 31.16 5.37 -26.41
N GLU A 41 31.86 4.25 -26.53
CA GLU A 41 32.02 3.54 -27.79
C GLU A 41 31.49 2.11 -27.66
N TRP A 42 30.81 1.67 -28.72
CA TRP A 42 30.35 0.32 -28.88
C TRP A 42 30.82 -0.24 -30.21
N ARG A 43 31.15 -1.54 -30.20
CA ARG A 43 31.59 -2.29 -31.39
C ARG A 43 30.66 -3.48 -31.59
N GLY A 44 30.40 -3.77 -32.86
CA GLY A 44 29.55 -4.87 -33.29
C GLY A 44 29.92 -6.19 -32.62
N ALA A 45 28.91 -6.88 -32.09
CA ALA A 45 29.03 -8.22 -31.55
C ALA A 45 28.50 -9.26 -32.56
N PRO A 46 28.95 -10.53 -32.48
CA PRO A 46 28.45 -11.59 -33.34
C PRO A 46 26.94 -11.79 -33.16
N TYR A 47 26.23 -11.89 -34.27
CA TYR A 47 24.78 -12.10 -34.30
C TYR A 47 24.42 -13.24 -35.26
N THR A 48 23.24 -13.80 -35.08
CA THR A 48 22.67 -14.83 -35.95
C THR A 48 21.37 -14.34 -36.57
N LEU A 49 21.17 -14.64 -37.85
CA LEU A 49 19.91 -14.50 -38.54
C LEU A 49 19.37 -15.90 -38.84
N THR A 50 18.21 -16.23 -38.30
CA THR A 50 17.56 -17.52 -38.53
C THR A 50 16.20 -17.31 -39.14
N THR A 51 15.88 -18.09 -40.18
CA THR A 51 14.51 -18.15 -40.69
C THR A 51 13.66 -18.95 -39.72
N VAL A 52 12.57 -18.35 -39.27
CA VAL A 52 11.55 -18.98 -38.42
C VAL A 52 10.21 -18.94 -39.14
N ILE A 53 9.33 -19.88 -38.86
CA ILE A 53 7.94 -19.84 -39.34
C ILE A 53 7.11 -19.30 -38.18
N GLY A 54 6.50 -18.14 -38.36
CA GLY A 54 5.59 -17.56 -37.37
C GLY A 54 4.27 -18.32 -37.34
N ASP A 55 3.49 -18.13 -36.28
CA ASP A 55 2.23 -18.88 -36.09
C ASP A 55 1.14 -18.51 -37.12
N ASP A 56 1.34 -17.42 -37.88
CA ASP A 56 0.53 -17.08 -39.06
C ASP A 56 0.92 -17.87 -40.33
N GLY A 57 1.86 -18.80 -40.21
CA GLY A 57 2.37 -19.64 -41.29
C GLY A 57 3.35 -18.95 -42.23
N ARG A 58 3.76 -17.70 -41.95
CA ARG A 58 4.72 -16.96 -42.77
C ARG A 58 6.14 -17.16 -42.25
N ALA A 59 7.09 -17.12 -43.18
CA ALA A 59 8.50 -17.10 -42.82
C ALA A 59 8.92 -15.69 -42.36
N TYR A 60 9.67 -15.62 -41.28
CA TYR A 60 10.25 -14.42 -40.68
C TYR A 60 11.75 -14.59 -40.45
N THR A 61 12.46 -13.48 -40.29
CA THR A 61 13.86 -13.42 -39.86
C THR A 61 13.88 -13.15 -38.36
N ARG A 62 14.38 -14.08 -37.55
CA ARG A 62 14.72 -13.83 -36.15
C ARG A 62 16.18 -13.38 -36.06
N VAL A 63 16.40 -12.27 -35.37
CA VAL A 63 17.72 -11.68 -35.12
C VAL A 63 18.09 -11.97 -33.67
N SER A 64 19.26 -12.56 -33.43
CA SER A 64 19.69 -12.87 -32.06
C SER A 64 21.16 -12.53 -31.85
N ILE A 65 21.48 -12.09 -30.63
CA ILE A 65 22.82 -11.72 -30.18
C ILE A 65 22.94 -12.12 -28.70
N ALA A 66 24.01 -12.84 -28.36
CA ALA A 66 24.16 -13.39 -27.02
C ALA A 66 24.35 -12.28 -25.96
N GLY A 67 23.63 -12.39 -24.84
CA GLY A 67 23.71 -11.44 -23.72
C GLY A 67 22.92 -10.14 -23.90
N TYR A 68 22.01 -10.08 -24.88
CA TYR A 68 21.10 -8.95 -25.11
C TYR A 68 19.66 -9.41 -24.84
N LEU A 69 18.81 -8.44 -24.53
CA LEU A 69 17.38 -8.65 -24.35
C LEU A 69 16.68 -8.49 -25.69
N ASP A 70 15.58 -9.21 -25.93
CA ASP A 70 14.74 -9.00 -27.10
C ASP A 70 13.69 -7.92 -26.84
N GLY A 71 13.41 -7.08 -27.84
CA GLY A 71 12.27 -6.18 -27.81
C GLY A 71 10.96 -6.97 -27.66
N ASP A 72 10.12 -6.53 -26.72
CA ASP A 72 8.95 -7.24 -26.20
C ASP A 72 7.62 -6.53 -26.49
N GLU A 73 7.65 -5.39 -27.20
CA GLU A 73 6.42 -4.67 -27.59
C GLU A 73 5.57 -5.52 -28.57
N PRO A 74 4.39 -6.00 -28.16
CA PRO A 74 3.64 -6.97 -28.94
C PRO A 74 3.32 -6.51 -30.36
N GLY A 75 3.59 -7.39 -31.33
CA GLY A 75 3.33 -7.19 -32.74
C GLY A 75 4.36 -6.35 -33.49
N LYS A 76 5.29 -5.68 -32.79
CA LYS A 76 6.39 -4.93 -33.42
C LYS A 76 7.59 -5.83 -33.74
N PRO A 77 8.51 -5.41 -34.63
CA PRO A 77 9.69 -6.20 -34.95
C PRO A 77 10.52 -6.55 -33.71
N ARG A 78 10.66 -7.84 -33.42
CA ARG A 78 11.48 -8.39 -32.33
C ARG A 78 12.96 -8.24 -32.68
N LEU A 79 13.60 -7.25 -32.08
CA LEU A 79 15.02 -6.95 -32.28
C LEU A 79 15.74 -6.91 -30.92
N PRO A 80 16.97 -7.44 -30.84
CA PRO A 80 17.70 -7.43 -29.59
C PRO A 80 18.26 -6.03 -29.26
N PHE A 81 18.36 -5.71 -27.97
CA PHE A 81 18.87 -4.46 -27.43
C PHE A 81 19.67 -4.69 -26.13
N LEU A 82 20.50 -3.70 -25.75
CA LEU A 82 21.28 -3.70 -24.50
C LEU A 82 20.92 -2.48 -23.67
N GLY A 83 20.53 -2.68 -22.41
CA GLY A 83 20.38 -1.60 -21.44
C GLY A 83 21.59 -1.51 -20.51
N ARG A 84 22.07 -0.29 -20.23
CA ARG A 84 23.08 -0.02 -19.19
C ARG A 84 22.75 1.23 -18.39
N LEU A 85 23.08 1.22 -17.10
CA LEU A 85 22.97 2.39 -16.24
C LEU A 85 24.24 3.25 -16.36
N VAL A 86 24.07 4.55 -16.56
CA VAL A 86 25.18 5.51 -16.74
C VAL A 86 25.03 6.68 -15.78
N THR A 87 26.14 7.20 -15.26
CA THR A 87 26.12 8.47 -14.50
C THR A 87 26.14 9.64 -15.45
N LEU A 88 25.25 10.59 -15.19
CA LEU A 88 25.26 11.91 -15.80
C LEU A 88 25.96 12.92 -14.87
N PRO A 89 26.43 14.05 -15.40
CA PRO A 89 26.88 15.14 -14.56
C PRO A 89 25.77 15.59 -13.59
N PRO A 90 26.14 16.08 -12.38
CA PRO A 90 25.19 16.38 -11.32
C PRO A 90 24.24 17.54 -11.66
N ALA A 91 24.58 18.39 -12.63
CA ALA A 91 23.78 19.54 -13.05
C ALA A 91 23.78 19.73 -14.58
N GLY A 92 22.73 20.36 -15.09
CA GLY A 92 22.52 20.68 -16.51
C GLY A 92 21.59 19.69 -17.23
N ASP A 93 20.94 20.15 -18.30
CA ASP A 93 20.19 19.26 -19.18
C ASP A 93 21.10 18.71 -20.27
N TYR A 94 20.96 17.43 -20.54
CA TYR A 94 21.79 16.72 -21.49
C TYR A 94 20.94 15.94 -22.48
N ARG A 95 21.36 15.95 -23.75
CA ARG A 95 20.89 15.00 -24.75
C ARG A 95 22.00 14.04 -25.15
N LEU A 96 21.60 12.85 -25.56
CA LEU A 96 22.48 11.90 -26.20
C LEU A 96 22.72 12.34 -27.66
N GLU A 97 23.98 12.52 -28.05
CA GLU A 97 24.41 12.77 -29.42
C GLU A 97 25.13 11.53 -29.95
N ILE A 98 24.71 11.06 -31.13
CA ILE A 98 25.46 10.08 -31.90
C ILE A 98 26.56 10.82 -32.66
N VAL A 99 27.80 10.69 -32.19
CA VAL A 99 28.98 11.34 -32.79
C VAL A 99 29.41 10.63 -34.06
N ALA A 100 29.32 9.29 -34.06
CA ALA A 100 29.58 8.47 -35.22
C ALA A 100 28.73 7.20 -35.12
N ALA A 101 28.14 6.78 -36.23
CA ALA A 101 27.53 5.47 -36.39
C ALA A 101 27.98 4.90 -37.74
N ASP A 102 28.47 3.67 -37.72
CA ASP A 102 28.77 2.90 -38.92
C ASP A 102 27.90 1.65 -38.89
N TYR A 103 27.18 1.38 -39.99
CA TYR A 103 26.26 0.26 -40.09
C TYR A 103 26.16 -0.25 -41.52
N ASP A 104 25.94 -1.56 -41.65
CA ASP A 104 25.63 -2.20 -42.93
C ASP A 104 24.12 -2.32 -43.08
N THR A 105 23.58 -2.03 -44.27
CA THR A 105 22.17 -2.35 -44.57
C THR A 105 22.07 -3.70 -45.27
N LEU A 106 21.43 -4.66 -44.63
CA LEU A 106 21.18 -6.00 -45.16
C LEU A 106 19.76 -6.10 -45.70
N ARG A 107 19.59 -6.62 -46.91
CA ARG A 107 18.26 -7.00 -47.40
C ARG A 107 17.90 -8.37 -46.84
N LEU A 108 16.77 -8.47 -46.16
CA LEU A 108 16.32 -9.72 -45.56
C LEU A 108 15.54 -10.55 -46.59
N ALA A 109 15.62 -11.87 -46.45
CA ALA A 109 14.78 -12.80 -47.23
C ALA A 109 13.31 -12.75 -46.77
N HIS A 110 13.10 -12.46 -45.49
CA HIS A 110 11.80 -12.42 -44.83
C HIS A 110 11.71 -11.22 -43.88
N PRO A 111 10.51 -10.70 -43.58
CA PRO A 111 10.33 -9.66 -42.56
C PRO A 111 10.94 -10.07 -41.22
N VAL A 112 11.38 -9.11 -40.40
CA VAL A 112 11.77 -9.41 -39.02
C VAL A 112 10.58 -10.00 -38.29
N GLU A 113 10.81 -11.01 -37.46
CA GLU A 113 9.76 -11.65 -36.67
C GLU A 113 9.08 -10.64 -35.74
N PRO A 114 7.74 -10.60 -35.66
CA PRO A 114 7.05 -9.77 -34.68
C PRO A 114 7.21 -10.36 -33.28
N ALA A 115 7.36 -9.49 -32.27
CA ALA A 115 7.28 -9.90 -30.88
C ALA A 115 5.87 -10.44 -30.60
N PRO A 116 5.73 -11.62 -29.99
CA PRO A 116 4.41 -12.16 -29.72
C PRO A 116 3.73 -11.41 -28.57
N ALA A 117 2.40 -11.48 -28.49
CA ALA A 117 1.65 -11.00 -27.33
C ALA A 117 1.51 -12.11 -26.28
N PRO A 118 1.36 -11.77 -25.00
CA PRO A 118 0.95 -12.75 -23.99
C PRO A 118 -0.43 -13.29 -24.39
N ALA A 119 -0.58 -14.61 -24.51
CA ALA A 119 -1.87 -15.20 -24.81
C ALA A 119 -2.79 -15.10 -23.57
N PRO A 120 -4.10 -14.88 -23.73
CA PRO A 120 -5.05 -14.90 -22.62
C PRO A 120 -5.08 -16.30 -21.99
N ALA A 121 -4.92 -16.38 -20.66
CA ALA A 121 -4.94 -17.65 -19.92
C ALA A 121 -6.10 -18.55 -20.36
N THR A 122 -5.81 -19.79 -20.74
CA THR A 122 -6.84 -20.79 -21.02
C THR A 122 -7.19 -21.49 -19.72
N PHE A 123 -8.37 -22.11 -19.64
CA PHE A 123 -8.79 -22.82 -18.44
C PHE A 123 -9.16 -24.26 -18.81
N THR A 124 -8.81 -25.22 -17.96
CA THR A 124 -9.32 -26.59 -18.08
C THR A 124 -10.84 -26.63 -17.91
N ALA A 125 -11.45 -27.75 -18.30
CA ALA A 125 -12.89 -27.98 -18.07
C ALA A 125 -13.31 -27.93 -16.58
N ASP A 126 -12.36 -28.08 -15.65
CA ASP A 126 -12.54 -27.90 -14.20
C ASP A 126 -12.07 -26.53 -13.68
N GLY A 127 -11.91 -25.53 -14.55
CA GLY A 127 -11.69 -24.12 -14.18
C GLY A 127 -10.29 -23.78 -13.68
N ARG A 128 -9.29 -24.65 -13.90
CA ARG A 128 -7.89 -24.37 -13.54
C ARG A 128 -7.22 -23.59 -14.66
N PRO A 129 -6.52 -22.48 -14.36
CA PRO A 129 -5.76 -21.77 -15.38
C PRO A 129 -4.66 -22.67 -15.92
N GLN A 130 -4.62 -22.81 -17.24
CA GLN A 130 -3.51 -23.35 -18.00
C GLN A 130 -2.67 -22.17 -18.50
N PRO A 131 -1.33 -22.33 -18.57
CA PRO A 131 -0.47 -21.33 -19.18
C PRO A 131 -0.90 -21.15 -20.63
N ALA A 132 -1.54 -20.02 -20.94
CA ALA A 132 -1.64 -19.60 -22.31
C ALA A 132 -0.27 -19.04 -22.64
N GLY A 133 0.36 -19.63 -23.65
CA GLY A 133 1.71 -19.25 -24.03
C GLY A 133 1.74 -17.86 -24.66
N TRP A 134 2.36 -17.78 -25.82
CA TRP A 134 2.46 -16.53 -26.55
C TRP A 134 1.55 -16.64 -27.78
N GLU A 135 0.76 -15.61 -28.04
CA GLU A 135 -0.03 -15.52 -29.26
C GLU A 135 0.66 -14.64 -30.28
N PHE A 136 0.45 -14.96 -31.56
CA PHE A 136 0.96 -14.15 -32.64
C PHE A 136 0.27 -12.79 -32.66
N ALA A 137 1.08 -11.74 -32.55
CA ALA A 137 0.66 -10.36 -32.76
C ALA A 137 1.37 -9.80 -34.00
N TYR A 138 0.70 -8.92 -34.74
CA TYR A 138 1.29 -8.26 -35.90
C TYR A 138 0.79 -6.82 -36.01
N ASP A 139 1.68 -5.87 -35.74
CA ASP A 139 1.40 -4.45 -35.84
C ASP A 139 1.46 -4.02 -37.31
N ARG A 140 0.27 -3.92 -37.93
CA ARG A 140 0.13 -3.50 -39.32
C ARG A 140 0.62 -2.08 -39.57
N GLU A 141 0.57 -1.20 -38.58
CA GLU A 141 1.04 0.18 -38.71
C GLU A 141 2.57 0.20 -38.74
N THR A 142 3.23 -0.45 -37.78
CA THR A 142 4.69 -0.54 -37.74
C THR A 142 5.23 -1.24 -38.99
N TYR A 143 4.68 -2.40 -39.36
CA TYR A 143 5.15 -3.12 -40.55
C TYR A 143 4.76 -2.45 -41.88
N GLY A 144 3.80 -1.54 -41.87
CA GLY A 144 3.44 -0.69 -43.01
C GLY A 144 4.22 0.63 -43.09
N SER A 145 5.06 0.92 -42.09
CA SER A 145 5.75 2.20 -41.96
C SER A 145 7.03 2.28 -42.80
N ALA A 146 7.25 3.45 -43.40
CA ALA A 146 8.52 3.81 -44.04
C ALA A 146 9.60 4.17 -43.02
N ALA A 147 9.22 4.46 -41.77
CA ALA A 147 10.16 4.78 -40.72
C ALA A 147 10.83 3.50 -40.19
N PRO A 148 12.12 3.57 -39.83
CA PRO A 148 12.77 2.45 -39.17
C PRO A 148 12.24 2.19 -37.76
N TYR A 149 12.35 0.93 -37.34
CA TYR A 149 12.10 0.49 -35.97
C TYR A 149 13.32 -0.23 -35.37
N PRO A 150 13.78 0.14 -34.17
CA PRO A 150 13.50 1.42 -33.51
C PRO A 150 14.05 2.60 -34.33
N ALA A 151 13.62 3.84 -34.03
CA ALA A 151 14.03 5.01 -34.81
C ALA A 151 15.55 5.28 -34.72
N ASP A 152 16.11 5.15 -33.51
CA ASP A 152 17.48 5.49 -33.17
C ASP A 152 18.30 4.28 -32.70
N PHE A 153 19.61 4.29 -32.99
CA PHE A 153 20.54 3.24 -32.53
C PHE A 153 20.84 3.30 -31.02
N ALA A 154 20.54 4.43 -30.37
CA ALA A 154 20.64 4.54 -28.92
C ALA A 154 19.67 5.58 -28.36
N THR A 155 19.13 5.31 -27.19
CA THR A 155 18.23 6.20 -26.45
C THR A 155 18.68 6.33 -25.00
N LEU A 156 18.36 7.46 -24.37
CA LEU A 156 18.66 7.71 -22.96
C LEU A 156 17.34 7.99 -22.23
N SER A 157 17.09 7.28 -21.12
CA SER A 157 15.92 7.54 -20.29
C SER A 157 16.00 8.92 -19.61
N PRO A 158 14.88 9.46 -19.11
CA PRO A 158 14.93 10.54 -18.12
C PRO A 158 15.87 10.16 -16.96
N PRO A 159 16.63 11.13 -16.41
CA PRO A 159 17.52 10.84 -15.31
C PRO A 159 16.77 10.71 -13.98
N ALA A 160 17.23 9.76 -13.16
CA ALA A 160 16.83 9.54 -11.77
C ALA A 160 18.00 9.87 -10.84
N TRP A 161 17.73 10.11 -9.56
CA TRP A 161 18.77 10.32 -8.57
C TRP A 161 18.93 9.07 -7.74
N GLN A 162 20.16 8.63 -7.53
CA GLN A 162 20.45 7.64 -6.51
C GLN A 162 21.55 8.24 -5.63
N ARG A 163 21.12 8.74 -4.47
CA ARG A 163 21.95 9.57 -3.58
C ARG A 163 22.52 10.81 -4.26
N ASP A 164 23.85 10.94 -4.30
CA ASP A 164 24.59 12.04 -4.91
C ASP A 164 24.88 11.80 -6.40
N ARG A 165 24.41 10.68 -6.97
CA ARG A 165 24.67 10.31 -8.37
C ARG A 165 23.40 10.43 -9.21
N ARG A 166 23.48 11.21 -10.27
CA ARG A 166 22.42 11.30 -11.29
C ARG A 166 22.61 10.17 -12.29
N LEU A 167 21.63 9.28 -12.41
CA LEU A 167 21.69 8.07 -13.23
C LEU A 167 20.67 8.13 -14.37
N ALA A 168 20.99 7.49 -15.49
CA ALA A 168 20.04 7.28 -16.58
C ALA A 168 20.30 5.92 -17.25
N ARG A 169 19.27 5.32 -17.85
CA ARG A 169 19.41 4.10 -18.65
C ARG A 169 19.76 4.46 -20.08
N LEU A 170 20.95 4.09 -20.52
CA LEU A 170 21.34 4.06 -21.92
C LEU A 170 20.85 2.75 -22.54
N THR A 171 19.99 2.85 -23.54
CA THR A 171 19.54 1.69 -24.33
C THR A 171 20.22 1.75 -25.69
N LEU A 172 20.93 0.69 -26.06
CA LEU A 172 21.54 0.50 -27.37
C LEU A 172 20.69 -0.47 -28.19
N HIS A 173 20.42 -0.09 -29.43
CA HIS A 173 19.75 -0.92 -30.43
C HIS A 173 20.76 -1.25 -31.54
N PRO A 174 21.41 -2.43 -31.54
CA PRO A 174 22.36 -2.80 -32.59
C PRO A 174 21.73 -2.99 -33.98
N PHE A 175 20.40 -3.06 -34.03
CA PHE A 175 19.65 -3.32 -35.25
C PHE A 175 18.53 -2.31 -35.42
N ARG A 176 18.31 -1.92 -36.67
CA ARG A 176 17.22 -1.05 -37.05
C ARG A 176 16.56 -1.56 -38.32
N TYR A 177 15.33 -2.01 -38.19
CA TYR A 177 14.59 -2.64 -39.27
C TYR A 177 13.74 -1.61 -40.03
N HIS A 178 13.77 -1.66 -41.36
CA HIS A 178 12.96 -0.85 -42.26
C HIS A 178 11.89 -1.75 -42.91
N PRO A 179 10.64 -1.72 -42.41
CA PRO A 179 9.65 -2.72 -42.80
C PRO A 179 9.22 -2.65 -44.27
N LEU A 180 9.00 -1.45 -44.82
CA LEU A 180 8.58 -1.29 -46.22
C LEU A 180 9.62 -1.78 -47.24
N THR A 181 10.91 -1.60 -46.95
CA THR A 181 12.01 -2.03 -47.84
C THR A 181 12.52 -3.43 -47.52
N ASN A 182 12.07 -4.01 -46.40
CA ASN A 182 12.55 -5.24 -45.82
C ASN A 182 14.09 -5.29 -45.68
N THR A 183 14.65 -4.22 -45.13
CA THR A 183 16.09 -4.09 -44.89
C THR A 183 16.40 -3.89 -43.42
N LEU A 184 17.52 -4.43 -42.95
CA LEU A 184 17.99 -4.34 -41.57
C LEU A 184 19.32 -3.60 -41.57
N ASP A 185 19.37 -2.44 -40.92
CA ASP A 185 20.64 -1.81 -40.57
C ASP A 185 21.26 -2.57 -39.41
N VAL A 186 22.50 -3.01 -39.58
CA VAL A 186 23.31 -3.73 -38.60
C VAL A 186 24.45 -2.83 -38.18
N LEU A 187 24.38 -2.33 -36.95
CA LEU A 187 25.36 -1.43 -36.38
C LEU A 187 26.71 -2.15 -36.21
N ARG A 188 27.77 -1.57 -36.76
CA ARG A 188 29.16 -2.04 -36.65
C ARG A 188 29.94 -1.28 -35.61
N TYR A 189 29.65 0.01 -35.50
CA TYR A 189 30.31 0.90 -34.58
C TYR A 189 29.39 2.04 -34.20
N LEU A 190 29.43 2.43 -32.93
CA LEU A 190 28.70 3.59 -32.44
C LEU A 190 29.57 4.34 -31.44
N LYS A 191 29.68 5.64 -31.64
CA LYS A 191 30.25 6.58 -30.69
C LYS A 191 29.17 7.54 -30.23
N LEU A 192 28.96 7.59 -28.93
CA LEU A 192 27.99 8.44 -28.25
C LEU A 192 28.71 9.51 -27.45
N ARG A 193 28.09 10.67 -27.34
CA ARG A 193 28.51 11.77 -26.46
C ARG A 193 27.30 12.39 -25.80
N LEU A 194 27.47 12.78 -24.55
CA LEU A 194 26.48 13.53 -23.83
C LEU A 194 26.70 15.03 -24.10
N VAL A 195 25.68 15.74 -24.59
CA VAL A 195 25.80 17.16 -24.97
C VAL A 195 24.82 18.02 -24.18
N PRO A 196 25.27 19.13 -23.57
CA PRO A 196 24.39 20.07 -22.90
C PRO A 196 23.32 20.65 -23.85
N THR A 197 22.08 20.75 -23.39
CA THR A 197 20.94 21.30 -24.17
C THR A 197 20.49 22.69 -23.70
N GLY A 198 20.97 23.17 -22.54
CA GLY A 198 20.72 24.53 -22.08
C GLY A 198 21.05 24.72 -20.60
N ASP A 199 21.29 25.98 -20.22
CA ASP A 199 21.44 26.41 -18.82
C ASP A 199 20.05 26.68 -18.24
N ARG A 200 19.39 25.65 -17.73
CA ARG A 200 18.20 25.84 -16.89
C ARG A 200 18.60 25.66 -15.43
N ALA A 201 18.19 26.63 -14.61
CA ALA A 201 18.31 26.54 -13.16
C ALA A 201 17.46 25.38 -12.63
N ASP A 202 18.16 24.38 -12.09
CA ASP A 202 17.84 23.60 -10.89
C ASP A 202 16.35 23.25 -10.66
N THR A 203 15.89 22.16 -11.28
CA THR A 203 14.59 21.53 -10.92
C THR A 203 14.66 20.02 -10.73
N ALA A 204 15.85 19.40 -10.70
CA ALA A 204 15.99 17.96 -10.45
C ALA A 204 16.22 17.70 -8.95
N ALA A 205 15.20 17.18 -8.25
CA ALA A 205 15.15 16.75 -6.85
C ALA A 205 16.01 17.57 -5.87
N ARG A 206 15.36 18.49 -5.14
CA ARG A 206 15.97 19.17 -3.99
C ARG A 206 16.64 18.14 -3.09
N PRO A 207 17.88 18.37 -2.57
CA PRO A 207 18.31 17.63 -1.39
C PRO A 207 17.19 17.73 -0.36
N LEU A 208 16.79 16.59 0.20
CA LEU A 208 15.77 16.53 1.23
C LEU A 208 16.11 17.59 2.29
N ALA A 209 15.19 18.53 2.50
CA ALA A 209 15.48 19.66 3.36
C ALA A 209 15.61 19.14 4.80
N PRO A 210 16.65 19.57 5.55
CA PRO A 210 16.73 19.31 6.98
C PRO A 210 15.44 19.76 7.67
N ALA A 211 14.98 18.95 8.60
CA ALA A 211 13.78 19.16 9.40
C ALA A 211 14.09 18.74 10.83
N ALA A 212 13.37 19.27 11.82
CA ALA A 212 13.48 18.75 13.19
C ALA A 212 12.66 17.46 13.32
N ILE A 213 13.00 16.61 14.30
CA ILE A 213 12.10 15.52 14.71
C ILE A 213 10.78 16.18 15.13
N PRO A 214 9.63 15.78 14.58
CA PRO A 214 8.36 16.29 15.06
C PRO A 214 8.19 15.95 16.54
N ALA A 215 7.72 16.88 17.35
CA ALA A 215 7.40 16.54 18.74
C ALA A 215 6.22 15.55 18.77
N ALA A 216 6.24 14.61 19.71
CA ALA A 216 5.06 13.82 20.01
C ALA A 216 3.91 14.77 20.38
N PRO A 217 2.66 14.55 19.91
CA PRO A 217 1.56 15.46 20.15
C PRO A 217 1.12 15.58 21.62
N GLY A 218 1.53 14.63 22.47
CA GLY A 218 1.32 14.67 23.91
C GLY A 218 2.19 13.66 24.65
N ASP A 219 2.05 13.62 25.97
CA ASP A 219 2.90 12.82 26.85
C ASP A 219 2.44 11.36 26.95
N TYR A 220 1.14 11.10 26.72
CA TYR A 220 0.55 9.76 26.81
C TYR A 220 -0.43 9.50 25.66
N LYS A 221 -0.37 8.30 25.09
CA LYS A 221 -1.32 7.75 24.14
C LYS A 221 -2.52 7.14 24.87
N ILE A 222 -3.72 7.50 24.45
CA ILE A 222 -4.99 6.90 24.84
C ILE A 222 -5.50 6.09 23.65
N LEU A 223 -5.52 4.77 23.78
CA LEU A 223 -5.90 3.87 22.69
C LEU A 223 -7.42 3.69 22.64
N VAL A 224 -8.02 3.96 21.48
CA VAL A 224 -9.47 3.92 21.25
C VAL A 224 -9.77 2.98 20.08
N GLU A 225 -10.64 1.99 20.29
CA GLU A 225 -10.99 1.00 19.25
C GLU A 225 -12.40 1.21 18.67
N GLN A 226 -13.30 1.86 19.42
CA GLN A 226 -14.71 2.03 19.04
C GLN A 226 -15.18 3.46 19.27
N GLU A 227 -16.19 3.89 18.52
CA GLU A 227 -16.87 5.17 18.77
C GLU A 227 -17.59 5.16 20.13
N GLY A 228 -17.56 6.30 20.84
CA GLY A 228 -18.35 6.48 22.05
C GLY A 228 -17.81 7.56 22.98
N ILE A 229 -18.42 7.69 24.16
CA ILE A 229 -17.89 8.51 25.25
C ILE A 229 -16.92 7.67 26.07
N TYR A 230 -15.70 8.15 26.25
CA TYR A 230 -14.65 7.51 27.04
C TYR A 230 -14.38 8.28 28.31
N ALA A 231 -14.06 7.56 29.39
CA ALA A 231 -13.58 8.14 30.64
C ALA A 231 -12.08 7.94 30.82
N ILE A 232 -11.39 9.04 31.14
CA ILE A 232 -10.06 9.04 31.72
C ILE A 232 -10.21 9.42 33.18
N SER A 233 -10.35 8.41 34.06
CA SER A 233 -10.54 8.64 35.49
C SER A 233 -9.22 8.74 36.24
N TYR A 234 -9.28 9.32 37.44
CA TYR A 234 -8.16 9.33 38.38
C TYR A 234 -7.57 7.92 38.56
N ASP A 235 -8.42 6.94 38.86
CA ASP A 235 -7.96 5.57 39.19
C ASP A 235 -7.26 4.91 37.98
N VAL A 236 -7.75 5.19 36.77
CA VAL A 236 -7.16 4.66 35.53
C VAL A 236 -5.78 5.25 35.27
N LEU A 237 -5.61 6.56 35.44
CA LEU A 237 -4.32 7.23 35.30
C LEU A 237 -3.34 6.84 36.42
N ALA A 238 -3.82 6.70 37.65
CA ALA A 238 -3.01 6.25 38.78
C ALA A 238 -2.50 4.82 38.56
N ALA A 239 -3.33 3.93 37.99
CA ALA A 239 -2.98 2.53 37.74
C ALA A 239 -1.84 2.38 36.70
N VAL A 240 -1.75 3.29 35.72
CA VAL A 240 -0.64 3.31 34.75
C VAL A 240 0.55 4.15 35.23
N GLY A 241 0.53 4.61 36.48
CA GLY A 241 1.67 5.26 37.15
C GLY A 241 1.81 6.76 36.91
N LEU A 242 0.77 7.45 36.41
CA LEU A 242 0.82 8.92 36.31
C LEU A 242 0.81 9.55 37.71
N PRO A 243 1.50 10.70 37.90
CA PRO A 243 1.51 11.43 39.16
C PRO A 243 0.21 12.24 39.35
N VAL A 244 -0.95 11.58 39.32
CA VAL A 244 -2.30 12.18 39.30
C VAL A 244 -2.52 13.23 40.38
N GLY A 245 -1.97 13.05 41.59
CA GLY A 245 -2.10 14.03 42.69
C GLY A 245 -1.33 15.35 42.47
N SER A 246 -0.55 15.47 41.40
CA SER A 246 0.11 16.71 40.98
C SER A 246 -0.49 17.33 39.71
N ILE A 247 -1.47 16.66 39.11
CA ILE A 247 -2.11 17.10 37.88
C ILE A 247 -3.24 18.06 38.26
N ASP A 248 -3.17 19.29 37.75
CA ASP A 248 -4.31 20.19 37.75
C ASP A 248 -5.29 19.75 36.64
N PRO A 249 -6.50 19.28 36.98
CA PRO A 249 -7.46 18.77 36.00
C PRO A 249 -7.93 19.83 35.00
N ALA A 250 -7.84 21.12 35.33
CA ALA A 250 -8.15 22.21 34.40
C ALA A 250 -7.17 22.25 33.21
N THR A 251 -5.95 21.72 33.40
CA THR A 251 -4.89 21.71 32.37
C THR A 251 -4.89 20.46 31.51
N LEU A 252 -5.75 19.47 31.76
CA LEU A 252 -5.85 18.26 30.94
C LEU A 252 -6.33 18.59 29.52
N ARG A 253 -5.52 18.26 28.51
CA ARG A 253 -5.79 18.46 27.08
C ARG A 253 -5.72 17.13 26.35
N LEU A 254 -6.62 16.94 25.38
CA LEU A 254 -6.64 15.79 24.48
C LEU A 254 -6.41 16.25 23.06
N TYR A 255 -5.62 15.52 22.29
CA TYR A 255 -5.38 15.79 20.88
C TYR A 255 -5.65 14.56 20.02
N HIS A 256 -6.16 14.79 18.82
CA HIS A 256 -6.39 13.75 17.82
C HIS A 256 -6.08 14.33 16.44
N ALA A 257 -5.23 13.66 15.65
CA ALA A 257 -4.83 14.12 14.33
C ALA A 257 -4.34 15.59 14.30
N GLY A 258 -3.61 16.02 15.33
CA GLY A 258 -3.07 17.38 15.46
C GLY A 258 -4.06 18.46 15.95
N HIS A 259 -5.31 18.09 16.25
CA HIS A 259 -6.34 19.01 16.75
C HIS A 259 -6.68 18.73 18.21
N GLU A 260 -6.88 19.78 19.02
CA GLU A 260 -7.35 19.60 20.39
C GLU A 260 -8.82 19.20 20.40
N VAL A 261 -9.16 18.20 21.21
CA VAL A 261 -10.50 17.62 21.34
C VAL A 261 -11.16 18.14 22.61
N ALA A 262 -12.37 18.66 22.48
CA ALA A 262 -13.15 19.16 23.60
C ALA A 262 -13.61 18.01 24.51
N ALA A 263 -13.34 18.15 25.80
CA ALA A 263 -13.72 17.17 26.81
C ALA A 263 -14.62 17.77 27.89
N ARG A 264 -15.45 16.96 28.51
CA ARG A 264 -16.25 17.32 29.67
C ARG A 264 -15.48 16.91 30.93
N TRP A 265 -15.34 17.84 31.86
CA TRP A 265 -14.90 17.51 33.21
C TRP A 265 -16.08 17.00 34.04
N ASP A 266 -15.89 15.88 34.72
CA ASP A 266 -16.87 15.25 35.62
C ASP A 266 -16.17 15.02 36.97
N GLY A 267 -16.11 16.09 37.74
CA GLY A 267 -15.46 16.19 39.05
C GLY A 267 -15.94 17.45 39.75
N ASP A 268 -15.26 17.84 40.83
CA ASP A 268 -15.51 19.14 41.43
C ASP A 268 -14.76 20.26 40.69
N SER A 269 -14.78 21.49 41.22
CA SER A 269 -14.19 22.66 40.55
C SER A 269 -12.88 23.11 41.20
N ASP A 270 -12.27 22.26 42.01
CA ASP A 270 -10.97 22.52 42.60
C ASP A 270 -9.82 22.10 41.64
N ALA A 271 -8.58 22.26 42.12
CA ALA A 271 -7.38 21.99 41.32
C ALA A 271 -6.73 20.65 41.66
N ALA A 272 -7.36 19.84 42.52
CA ALA A 272 -6.88 18.51 42.90
C ALA A 272 -7.61 17.47 42.06
N PHE A 273 -6.86 16.65 41.32
CA PHE A 273 -7.46 15.49 40.68
C PHE A 273 -7.61 14.37 41.74
N GLU A 274 -8.84 14.00 42.07
CA GLU A 274 -9.18 13.05 43.13
C GLU A 274 -9.92 11.79 42.63
N SER A 275 -9.95 10.75 43.46
CA SER A 275 -10.67 9.51 43.15
C SER A 275 -12.17 9.77 43.02
N GLY A 276 -12.79 9.22 41.97
CA GLY A 276 -14.17 9.49 41.59
C GLY A 276 -14.32 10.56 40.49
N GLU A 277 -13.28 11.34 40.22
CA GLU A 277 -13.27 12.32 39.14
C GLU A 277 -12.77 11.74 37.83
N ARG A 278 -13.19 12.35 36.71
CA ARG A 278 -12.82 11.89 35.37
C ARG A 278 -12.99 12.97 34.32
N LEU A 279 -12.16 12.87 33.28
CA LEU A 279 -12.35 13.56 32.02
C LEU A 279 -13.14 12.65 31.06
N LEU A 280 -14.25 13.16 30.54
CA LEU A 280 -15.09 12.49 29.56
C LEU A 280 -14.87 13.10 28.17
N PHE A 281 -14.59 12.29 27.16
CA PHE A 281 -14.45 12.79 25.79
C PHE A 281 -15.18 11.88 24.81
N TYR A 282 -15.64 12.47 23.71
CA TYR A 282 -16.19 11.70 22.60
C TYR A 282 -15.04 11.29 21.67
N ALA A 283 -14.97 10.01 21.36
CA ALA A 283 -14.02 9.46 20.43
C ALA A 283 -14.75 8.89 19.22
N ARG A 284 -14.25 9.20 18.02
CA ARG A 284 -14.70 8.65 16.73
C ARG A 284 -13.45 8.17 15.99
N PRO A 285 -12.97 6.94 16.29
CA PRO A 285 -11.68 6.47 15.80
C PRO A 285 -11.67 6.37 14.27
N ALA A 286 -10.59 6.84 13.65
CA ALA A 286 -10.26 6.68 12.24
C ALA A 286 -9.21 5.56 12.10
N LEU A 287 -9.68 4.32 12.19
CA LEU A 287 -8.82 3.14 12.08
C LEU A 287 -8.15 3.09 10.70
N THR A 288 -6.87 2.73 10.67
CA THR A 288 -6.14 2.51 9.43
C THR A 288 -6.14 1.02 9.11
N ARG A 289 -5.75 0.67 7.89
CA ARG A 289 -5.55 -0.74 7.54
C ARG A 289 -4.46 -1.43 8.38
N TYR A 290 -3.57 -0.69 9.04
CA TYR A 290 -2.44 -1.22 9.84
C TYR A 290 -2.67 -1.18 11.34
N ALA A 291 -3.59 -0.34 11.83
CA ALA A 291 -3.80 -0.12 13.26
C ALA A 291 -5.24 -0.47 13.67
N ARG A 292 -5.37 -1.37 14.66
CA ARG A 292 -6.65 -1.78 15.25
C ARG A 292 -7.26 -0.75 16.21
N TYR A 293 -6.46 0.23 16.59
CA TYR A 293 -6.86 1.33 17.46
C TYR A 293 -6.45 2.65 16.80
N ASP A 294 -7.15 3.69 17.19
CA ASP A 294 -6.75 5.07 16.99
C ASP A 294 -6.14 5.63 18.29
N VAL A 295 -5.42 6.74 18.19
CA VAL A 295 -4.68 7.33 19.30
C VAL A 295 -5.16 8.75 19.58
N TYR A 296 -5.56 8.98 20.83
CA TYR A 296 -5.77 10.32 21.37
C TYR A 296 -4.62 10.64 22.32
N TRP A 297 -4.00 11.81 22.19
CA TRP A 297 -2.86 12.20 22.99
C TRP A 297 -3.28 13.03 24.19
N LEU A 298 -2.89 12.61 25.38
CA LEU A 298 -3.11 13.31 26.64
C LEU A 298 -1.87 14.13 27.02
N SER A 299 -2.09 15.38 27.43
CA SER A 299 -1.07 16.27 28.01
C SER A 299 -1.65 17.12 29.15
N TRP A 300 -0.79 17.65 30.02
CA TRP A 300 -1.20 18.52 31.14
C TRP A 300 -0.09 19.51 31.56
N GLY A 301 -0.40 20.40 32.51
CA GLY A 301 0.56 21.36 33.10
C GLY A 301 0.79 22.63 32.26
N GLY A 302 0.13 22.75 31.10
CA GLY A 302 0.18 23.91 30.21
C GLY A 302 -1.06 24.81 30.30
N ALA A 303 -1.55 25.27 29.15
CA ALA A 303 -2.78 26.02 29.05
C ALA A 303 -4.01 25.18 29.47
N PRO A 304 -5.11 25.80 29.92
CA PRO A 304 -6.36 25.09 30.17
C PRO A 304 -6.81 24.31 28.94
N GLY A 305 -7.30 23.08 29.14
CA GLY A 305 -7.75 22.25 28.04
C GLY A 305 -9.10 22.66 27.48
N LEU A 306 -9.33 22.35 26.21
CA LEU A 306 -10.60 22.60 25.55
C LEU A 306 -11.73 21.82 26.26
N ARG A 307 -12.82 22.53 26.56
CA ARG A 307 -14.00 21.96 27.22
C ARG A 307 -15.22 21.97 26.31
N MET A 308 -16.05 20.93 26.40
CA MET A 308 -17.30 20.84 25.63
C MET A 308 -18.20 22.05 25.92
N ALA A 309 -18.66 22.73 24.87
CA ALA A 309 -19.65 23.79 25.01
C ALA A 309 -21.04 23.19 25.28
N THR A 310 -21.99 24.01 25.72
CA THR A 310 -23.39 23.60 25.89
C THR A 310 -24.28 24.12 24.75
N ARG A 311 -25.27 23.34 24.34
CA ARG A 311 -26.38 23.82 23.48
C ARG A 311 -27.75 23.46 24.07
N SER A 312 -28.77 24.20 23.68
CA SER A 312 -30.16 23.85 24.00
C SER A 312 -30.60 22.63 23.19
N GLY A 313 -31.31 21.73 23.85
CA GLY A 313 -32.03 20.59 23.30
C GLY A 313 -33.50 20.62 23.69
N ASP A 314 -34.03 21.80 24.05
CA ASP A 314 -35.44 21.98 24.44
C ASP A 314 -36.37 21.68 23.25
N PRO A 315 -37.21 20.64 23.34
CA PRO A 315 -38.14 20.30 22.27
C PRO A 315 -39.39 21.21 22.25
N ALA A 316 -39.54 22.14 23.18
CA ALA A 316 -40.68 23.04 23.21
C ALA A 316 -40.83 23.81 21.89
N SER A 317 -42.07 23.92 21.41
CA SER A 317 -42.45 24.59 20.15
C SER A 317 -41.96 23.97 18.83
N LEU A 318 -41.24 22.85 18.88
CA LEU A 318 -40.79 22.12 17.70
C LEU A 318 -41.79 21.02 17.29
N THR A 319 -41.92 20.77 15.99
CA THR A 319 -42.70 19.65 15.47
C THR A 319 -41.89 18.36 15.54
N ALA A 320 -42.54 17.22 15.68
CA ALA A 320 -41.84 15.92 15.65
C ALA A 320 -41.13 15.73 14.29
N GLY A 321 -39.89 15.26 14.34
CA GLY A 321 -39.09 14.86 13.17
C GLY A 321 -38.62 13.41 13.28
N VAL A 322 -37.94 12.93 12.24
CA VAL A 322 -37.43 11.56 12.18
C VAL A 322 -35.94 11.55 12.55
N PRO A 323 -35.54 10.87 13.65
CA PRO A 323 -34.12 10.66 13.95
C PRO A 323 -33.53 9.62 12.97
N TRP A 324 -32.69 10.04 12.03
CA TRP A 324 -32.11 9.15 11.03
C TRP A 324 -30.82 8.48 11.53
N ALA A 325 -30.85 7.17 11.75
CA ALA A 325 -29.68 6.37 12.09
C ALA A 325 -29.13 5.66 10.85
N THR A 326 -27.83 5.34 10.87
CA THR A 326 -27.17 4.54 9.83
C THR A 326 -26.51 3.33 10.46
N ALA A 327 -26.88 2.13 10.02
CA ALA A 327 -26.19 0.89 10.35
C ALA A 327 -25.21 0.55 9.21
N GLN A 328 -23.95 0.33 9.57
CA GLN A 328 -22.93 -0.20 8.65
C GLN A 328 -22.83 -1.71 8.87
N ALA A 329 -22.83 -2.48 7.78
CA ALA A 329 -22.66 -3.92 7.80
C ALA A 329 -21.55 -4.31 6.82
N GLU A 330 -20.51 -4.92 7.37
CA GLU A 330 -19.30 -5.35 6.66
C GLU A 330 -18.68 -6.48 7.45
N GLU A 331 -18.14 -7.47 6.74
CA GLU A 331 -17.24 -8.46 7.32
C GLU A 331 -16.01 -8.56 6.42
N ASN A 332 -14.84 -8.80 7.01
CA ASN A 332 -13.57 -8.78 6.30
C ASN A 332 -13.00 -10.20 6.21
N TYR A 333 -13.59 -11.08 5.38
CA TYR A 333 -13.19 -12.50 5.35
C TYR A 333 -12.18 -12.86 4.27
N SER A 334 -12.28 -12.23 3.10
CA SER A 334 -11.50 -12.59 1.92
C SER A 334 -10.59 -11.46 1.50
N TYR A 335 -9.31 -11.75 1.29
CA TYR A 335 -8.35 -10.78 0.77
C TYR A 335 -8.17 -10.96 -0.74
N ASP A 336 -8.27 -9.87 -1.51
CA ASP A 336 -7.96 -9.82 -2.94
C ASP A 336 -6.84 -8.81 -3.18
N SER A 337 -5.65 -9.29 -3.56
CA SER A 337 -4.51 -8.41 -3.82
C SER A 337 -4.70 -7.52 -5.05
N LEU A 338 -5.60 -7.85 -5.98
CA LEU A 338 -5.73 -7.14 -7.25
C LEU A 338 -6.67 -5.94 -7.20
N HIS A 339 -7.69 -5.98 -6.34
CA HIS A 339 -8.75 -4.98 -6.34
C HIS A 339 -8.99 -4.44 -4.92
N PRO A 340 -8.82 -3.13 -4.71
CA PRO A 340 -9.19 -2.52 -3.44
C PRO A 340 -10.72 -2.36 -3.32
N GLY A 341 -11.23 -2.49 -2.10
CA GLY A 341 -12.57 -2.09 -1.69
C GLY A 341 -12.70 -0.56 -1.55
N ARG A 342 -13.85 -0.11 -1.05
CA ARG A 342 -14.20 1.32 -1.05
C ARG A 342 -13.30 2.20 -0.17
N ASP A 343 -12.65 1.62 0.82
CA ASP A 343 -11.77 2.31 1.78
C ASP A 343 -10.28 2.19 1.41
N GLY A 344 -9.97 1.60 0.25
CA GLY A 344 -8.60 1.30 -0.17
C GLY A 344 -8.01 0.05 0.52
N GLY A 345 -8.77 -0.61 1.41
CA GLY A 345 -8.46 -1.94 1.90
C GLY A 345 -8.70 -2.99 0.82
N HIS A 346 -8.23 -4.21 1.04
CA HIS A 346 -8.32 -5.32 0.08
C HIS A 346 -9.14 -6.48 0.64
N TRP A 347 -9.93 -6.22 1.67
CA TRP A 347 -10.74 -7.21 2.36
C TRP A 347 -12.20 -7.07 1.95
N PHE A 348 -12.85 -8.20 1.74
CA PHE A 348 -14.21 -8.30 1.27
C PHE A 348 -15.00 -9.31 2.10
N TRP A 349 -16.31 -9.11 2.14
CA TRP A 349 -17.24 -9.99 2.85
C TRP A 349 -17.33 -11.35 2.17
N GLN A 350 -17.70 -11.38 0.89
CA GLN A 350 -17.92 -12.65 0.19
C GLN A 350 -17.84 -12.49 -1.33
N LEU A 351 -17.29 -13.51 -2.00
CA LEU A 351 -17.37 -13.66 -3.46
C LEU A 351 -18.71 -14.26 -3.84
N LEU A 352 -19.46 -13.60 -4.73
CA LEU A 352 -20.47 -14.26 -5.54
C LEU A 352 -19.84 -14.54 -6.91
N ARG A 353 -20.09 -15.74 -7.43
CA ARG A 353 -19.50 -16.17 -8.70
C ARG A 353 -20.40 -17.15 -9.42
N GLN A 354 -20.82 -16.84 -10.63
CA GLN A 354 -21.45 -17.82 -11.52
C GLN A 354 -20.40 -18.82 -12.05
N PRO A 355 -20.69 -20.13 -12.07
CA PRO A 355 -21.91 -20.81 -11.60
C PRO A 355 -21.89 -21.29 -10.13
N ASP A 356 -20.82 -21.00 -9.38
CA ASP A 356 -20.55 -21.59 -8.07
C ASP A 356 -21.45 -21.06 -6.93
N VAL A 357 -21.54 -19.73 -6.78
CA VAL A 357 -22.26 -19.00 -5.74
C VAL A 357 -23.14 -17.93 -6.39
N LEU A 358 -24.36 -18.32 -6.75
CA LEU A 358 -25.32 -17.45 -7.43
C LEU A 358 -26.13 -16.56 -6.49
N THR A 359 -26.18 -16.88 -5.20
CA THR A 359 -26.91 -16.09 -4.20
C THR A 359 -26.14 -16.03 -2.90
N ALA A 360 -26.20 -14.90 -2.20
CA ALA A 360 -25.66 -14.74 -0.86
C ALA A 360 -26.52 -13.80 -0.02
N THR A 361 -26.61 -14.09 1.29
CA THR A 361 -27.37 -13.30 2.25
C THR A 361 -26.45 -12.63 3.25
N PHE A 362 -26.71 -11.35 3.49
CA PHE A 362 -25.91 -10.47 4.34
C PHE A 362 -26.80 -9.92 5.47
N PRO A 363 -26.57 -10.34 6.73
CA PRO A 363 -27.33 -9.82 7.86
C PRO A 363 -26.93 -8.38 8.17
N ILE A 364 -27.93 -7.52 8.39
CA ILE A 364 -27.76 -6.13 8.82
C ILE A 364 -28.57 -5.97 10.11
N HIS A 365 -27.87 -5.81 11.23
CA HIS A 365 -28.51 -5.63 12.52
C HIS A 365 -28.95 -4.17 12.69
N LEU A 366 -30.22 -3.94 12.97
CA LEU A 366 -30.79 -2.62 13.24
C LEU A 366 -31.32 -2.53 14.67
N GLU A 367 -31.18 -1.36 15.27
CA GLU A 367 -32.03 -0.98 16.40
C GLU A 367 -33.47 -0.79 15.90
N THR A 368 -34.42 -0.46 16.78
CA THR A 368 -35.84 -0.48 16.40
C THR A 368 -36.16 0.62 15.39
N PRO A 369 -36.56 0.28 14.15
CA PRO A 369 -36.86 1.29 13.14
C PRO A 369 -38.22 1.96 13.38
N THR A 370 -38.43 3.14 12.77
CA THR A 370 -39.76 3.70 12.53
C THR A 370 -40.41 3.02 11.32
N SER A 371 -41.64 3.39 10.98
CA SER A 371 -42.31 2.90 9.77
C SER A 371 -41.92 3.67 8.51
N ASP A 372 -41.05 4.67 8.60
CA ASP A 372 -40.67 5.52 7.47
C ASP A 372 -39.89 4.73 6.41
N ALA A 373 -39.85 5.26 5.19
CA ALA A 373 -39.01 4.69 4.14
C ALA A 373 -37.52 4.90 4.49
N GLY A 374 -36.73 3.84 4.33
CA GLY A 374 -35.28 3.88 4.54
C GLY A 374 -34.50 4.04 3.23
N GLN A 375 -33.19 3.97 3.33
CA GLN A 375 -32.28 3.89 2.19
C GLN A 375 -31.18 2.88 2.49
N ILE A 376 -30.77 2.12 1.48
CA ILE A 376 -29.58 1.26 1.55
C ILE A 376 -28.62 1.62 0.44
N THR A 377 -27.35 1.70 0.77
CA THR A 377 -26.24 1.76 -0.17
C THR A 377 -25.42 0.48 -0.04
N VAL A 378 -25.10 -0.15 -1.17
CA VAL A 378 -24.32 -1.38 -1.25
C VAL A 378 -23.10 -1.13 -2.12
N TRP A 379 -21.91 -1.54 -1.66
CA TRP A 379 -20.65 -1.43 -2.38
C TRP A 379 -20.17 -2.80 -2.81
N LEU A 380 -19.84 -2.91 -4.09
CA LEU A 380 -19.48 -4.13 -4.77
C LEU A 380 -18.21 -3.91 -5.60
N GLN A 381 -17.47 -4.97 -5.91
CA GLN A 381 -16.31 -4.91 -6.80
C GLN A 381 -16.39 -6.04 -7.85
N GLY A 382 -16.46 -5.69 -9.13
CA GLY A 382 -16.39 -6.68 -10.22
C GLY A 382 -15.01 -7.35 -10.27
N THR A 383 -14.97 -8.66 -10.52
CA THR A 383 -13.73 -9.46 -10.61
C THR A 383 -13.51 -10.09 -11.99
N THR A 384 -14.58 -10.19 -12.78
CA THR A 384 -14.57 -10.69 -14.16
C THR A 384 -14.61 -9.54 -15.15
N ARG A 385 -14.08 -9.82 -16.34
CA ARG A 385 -14.26 -9.01 -17.55
C ARG A 385 -14.53 -9.94 -18.71
N ALA A 386 -15.74 -9.87 -19.27
CA ALA A 386 -16.20 -10.75 -20.32
C ALA A 386 -17.06 -10.03 -21.37
N TRP A 387 -17.44 -10.76 -22.43
CA TRP A 387 -18.39 -10.27 -23.44
C TRP A 387 -19.63 -11.18 -23.41
N PRO A 388 -20.86 -10.65 -23.50
CA PRO A 388 -21.22 -9.28 -23.88
C PRO A 388 -21.31 -8.27 -22.71
N ASP A 389 -21.00 -7.01 -23.02
CA ASP A 389 -21.13 -5.89 -22.10
C ASP A 389 -22.60 -5.45 -21.94
N PRO A 390 -23.07 -5.07 -20.73
CA PRO A 390 -22.39 -5.20 -19.44
C PRO A 390 -22.31 -6.66 -18.95
N ASP A 391 -21.16 -7.04 -18.40
CA ASP A 391 -20.88 -8.42 -17.97
C ASP A 391 -21.21 -8.75 -16.51
N HIS A 392 -21.77 -7.80 -15.75
CA HIS A 392 -22.32 -8.02 -14.39
C HIS A 392 -23.79 -7.62 -14.29
N HIS A 393 -24.57 -8.46 -13.59
CA HIS A 393 -25.95 -8.22 -13.21
C HIS A 393 -26.23 -8.78 -11.80
N VAL A 394 -26.53 -7.89 -10.87
CA VAL A 394 -26.92 -8.26 -9.50
C VAL A 394 -28.33 -7.79 -9.20
N ARG A 395 -29.15 -8.66 -8.62
CA ARG A 395 -30.45 -8.33 -8.06
C ARG A 395 -30.38 -8.18 -6.54
N PHE A 396 -31.02 -7.13 -6.02
CA PHE A 396 -30.98 -6.75 -4.61
C PHE A 396 -32.36 -6.91 -3.97
N THR A 397 -32.44 -7.64 -2.87
CA THR A 397 -33.67 -7.86 -2.10
C THR A 397 -33.42 -7.64 -0.61
N ILE A 398 -34.27 -6.88 0.09
CA ILE A 398 -34.20 -6.72 1.55
C ILE A 398 -35.45 -7.32 2.20
N ASN A 399 -35.29 -8.27 3.12
CA ASN A 399 -36.41 -8.94 3.81
C ASN A 399 -37.51 -9.46 2.86
N GLY A 400 -37.13 -9.93 1.66
CA GLY A 400 -38.06 -10.40 0.62
C GLY A 400 -38.66 -9.30 -0.27
N HIS A 401 -38.37 -8.03 -0.03
CA HIS A 401 -38.74 -6.90 -0.89
C HIS A 401 -37.67 -6.66 -1.96
N LEU A 402 -38.03 -6.83 -3.23
CA LEU A 402 -37.16 -6.48 -4.36
C LEU A 402 -36.90 -4.96 -4.37
N LEU A 403 -35.63 -4.59 -4.30
CA LEU A 403 -35.18 -3.20 -4.36
C LEU A 403 -34.90 -2.76 -5.79
N GLY A 404 -34.30 -3.66 -6.58
CA GLY A 404 -33.96 -3.44 -7.98
C GLY A 404 -32.78 -4.29 -8.41
N ASP A 405 -32.23 -3.93 -9.57
CA ASP A 405 -31.12 -4.62 -10.20
C ASP A 405 -30.00 -3.60 -10.49
N GLY A 406 -28.75 -4.08 -10.48
CA GLY A 406 -27.55 -3.31 -10.80
C GLY A 406 -26.79 -3.96 -11.95
N TRP A 407 -26.33 -3.14 -12.89
CA TRP A 407 -25.62 -3.56 -14.09
C TRP A 407 -24.35 -2.72 -14.23
N TRP A 408 -23.21 -3.37 -14.44
CA TRP A 408 -21.95 -2.68 -14.70
C TRP A 408 -20.98 -3.56 -15.49
N GLU A 409 -19.87 -2.95 -15.91
CA GLU A 409 -18.90 -3.57 -16.81
C GLU A 409 -17.53 -3.71 -16.16
N GLY A 410 -16.93 -4.89 -16.34
CA GLY A 410 -15.57 -5.23 -16.05
C GLY A 410 -15.22 -5.23 -14.56
N LYS A 411 -13.91 -5.24 -14.31
CA LYS A 411 -13.32 -5.32 -12.96
C LYS A 411 -13.33 -3.97 -12.24
N THR A 412 -14.51 -3.36 -12.11
CA THR A 412 -14.67 -2.01 -11.57
C THR A 412 -15.49 -2.01 -10.29
N PRO A 413 -15.25 -1.04 -9.38
CA PRO A 413 -16.11 -0.85 -8.21
C PRO A 413 -17.50 -0.37 -8.65
N TYR A 414 -18.52 -0.87 -7.97
CA TYR A 414 -19.91 -0.55 -8.23
C TYR A 414 -20.62 -0.14 -6.93
N THR A 415 -21.41 0.91 -6.98
CA THR A 415 -22.21 1.39 -5.84
C THR A 415 -23.67 1.47 -6.24
N ALA A 416 -24.51 0.77 -5.50
CA ALA A 416 -25.96 0.79 -5.70
C ALA A 416 -26.64 1.44 -4.50
N THR A 417 -27.56 2.38 -4.75
CA THR A 417 -28.37 3.00 -3.70
C THR A 417 -29.85 2.84 -4.02
N PHE A 418 -30.60 2.28 -3.07
CA PHE A 418 -32.03 2.01 -3.22
C PHE A 418 -32.83 2.59 -2.06
N SER A 419 -34.04 3.06 -2.37
CA SER A 419 -35.03 3.37 -1.35
C SER A 419 -35.66 2.08 -0.82
N ILE A 420 -35.78 1.97 0.50
CA ILE A 420 -36.45 0.85 1.17
C ILE A 420 -37.88 1.25 1.47
N PRO A 421 -38.90 0.47 1.07
CA PRO A 421 -40.29 0.79 1.35
C PRO A 421 -40.59 0.95 2.84
N ALA A 422 -41.49 1.87 3.16
CA ALA A 422 -42.04 2.06 4.50
C ALA A 422 -42.54 0.72 5.08
N GLY A 423 -42.11 0.38 6.29
CA GLY A 423 -42.49 -0.85 6.99
C GLY A 423 -41.79 -2.14 6.51
N ALA A 424 -40.81 -2.06 5.60
CA ALA A 424 -40.03 -3.23 5.17
C ALA A 424 -38.91 -3.64 6.14
N LEU A 425 -38.56 -2.77 7.10
CA LEU A 425 -37.51 -2.99 8.09
C LEU A 425 -38.07 -3.47 9.43
N GLN A 426 -37.28 -4.25 10.15
CA GLN A 426 -37.61 -4.76 11.48
C GLN A 426 -36.47 -4.51 12.47
N ALA A 427 -36.81 -4.52 13.77
CA ALA A 427 -35.80 -4.49 14.82
C ALA A 427 -34.98 -5.80 14.81
N GLY A 428 -33.69 -5.71 15.08
CA GLY A 428 -32.76 -6.83 14.99
C GLY A 428 -32.30 -7.09 13.56
N ASP A 429 -32.13 -8.36 13.21
CA ASP A 429 -31.50 -8.74 11.94
C ASP A 429 -32.45 -8.53 10.75
N ASN A 430 -31.96 -7.81 9.75
CA ASN A 430 -32.56 -7.64 8.43
C ASN A 430 -31.66 -8.35 7.41
N THR A 431 -32.23 -8.95 6.38
CA THR A 431 -31.47 -9.77 5.43
C THR A 431 -31.41 -9.11 4.06
N LEU A 432 -30.22 -8.64 3.67
CA LEU A 432 -29.92 -8.26 2.29
C LEU A 432 -29.55 -9.52 1.50
N LEU A 433 -30.30 -9.82 0.46
CA LEU A 433 -30.00 -10.89 -0.50
C LEU A 433 -29.47 -10.27 -1.79
N LEU A 434 -28.31 -10.75 -2.23
CA LEU A 434 -27.77 -10.53 -3.56
C LEU A 434 -27.92 -11.81 -4.39
N GLU A 435 -28.35 -11.67 -5.65
CA GLU A 435 -28.52 -12.75 -6.61
C GLU A 435 -27.84 -12.38 -7.92
N LEU A 436 -27.09 -13.32 -8.51
CA LEU A 436 -26.59 -13.29 -9.89
C LEU A 436 -27.62 -14.05 -10.77
N PRO A 437 -28.44 -13.36 -11.59
CA PRO A 437 -29.49 -14.03 -12.36
C PRO A 437 -28.97 -14.91 -13.51
N GLY A 438 -27.72 -14.72 -13.91
CA GLY A 438 -27.06 -15.52 -14.94
C GLY A 438 -27.52 -15.25 -16.38
N ASP A 439 -27.97 -14.03 -16.64
CA ASP A 439 -28.50 -13.54 -17.91
C ASP A 439 -27.57 -12.54 -18.62
N THR A 440 -26.34 -12.36 -18.11
CA THR A 440 -25.28 -11.56 -18.75
C THR A 440 -24.79 -12.19 -20.06
N GLY A 441 -25.04 -13.49 -20.27
CA GLY A 441 -24.62 -14.21 -21.47
C GLY A 441 -23.20 -14.80 -21.40
N ASP A 442 -22.45 -14.50 -20.33
CA ASP A 442 -21.17 -15.18 -20.03
C ASP A 442 -21.38 -16.33 -19.03
N PRO A 443 -20.74 -17.50 -19.22
CA PRO A 443 -20.81 -18.59 -18.25
C PRO A 443 -20.10 -18.30 -16.91
N ILE A 444 -19.34 -17.21 -16.81
CA ILE A 444 -18.56 -16.81 -15.64
C ILE A 444 -18.75 -15.31 -15.37
N GLU A 445 -19.41 -15.03 -14.25
CA GLU A 445 -19.59 -13.69 -13.70
C GLU A 445 -19.10 -13.74 -12.25
N GLY A 446 -18.32 -12.76 -11.80
CA GLY A 446 -17.79 -12.79 -10.45
C GLY A 446 -17.66 -11.41 -9.84
N MET A 447 -18.10 -11.26 -8.60
CA MET A 447 -18.07 -9.99 -7.88
C MET A 447 -17.90 -10.19 -6.38
N TRP A 448 -17.19 -9.26 -5.75
CA TRP A 448 -17.08 -9.17 -4.30
C TRP A 448 -18.19 -8.29 -3.73
N MET A 449 -18.82 -8.77 -2.66
CA MET A 449 -19.53 -7.91 -1.71
C MET A 449 -18.50 -7.28 -0.76
N ASP A 450 -18.45 -5.95 -0.72
CA ASP A 450 -17.63 -5.18 0.22
C ASP A 450 -18.45 -4.90 1.48
N ALA A 451 -19.43 -4.00 1.41
CA ALA A 451 -20.31 -3.67 2.54
C ALA A 451 -21.68 -3.12 2.13
N ALA A 452 -22.54 -2.92 3.13
CA ALA A 452 -23.78 -2.16 3.01
C ALA A 452 -23.94 -1.14 4.14
N ALA A 453 -24.52 0.02 3.82
CA ALA A 453 -24.96 1.01 4.78
C ALA A 453 -26.46 1.21 4.66
N LEU A 454 -27.19 1.04 5.76
CA LEU A 454 -28.64 1.17 5.81
C LEU A 454 -29.01 2.35 6.70
N THR A 455 -29.63 3.38 6.11
CA THR A 455 -30.17 4.54 6.81
C THR A 455 -31.68 4.39 7.03
N TYR A 456 -32.13 4.57 8.27
CA TYR A 456 -33.50 4.35 8.69
C TYR A 456 -33.90 5.29 9.83
N GLY A 457 -35.20 5.54 10.00
CA GLY A 457 -35.70 6.29 11.15
C GLY A 457 -35.59 5.43 12.41
N LEU A 458 -35.04 5.97 13.50
CA LEU A 458 -34.76 5.27 14.75
C LEU A 458 -35.85 5.54 15.80
N SER A 459 -36.64 4.54 16.19
CA SER A 459 -37.69 4.73 17.20
C SER A 459 -37.25 4.34 18.62
N ALA A 460 -36.39 3.32 18.75
CA ALA A 460 -35.90 2.84 20.05
C ALA A 460 -34.57 2.12 19.92
N VAL A 461 -33.78 2.12 21.00
CA VAL A 461 -32.53 1.35 21.12
C VAL A 461 -32.63 0.30 22.22
N SER A 462 -31.82 -0.76 22.11
CA SER A 462 -31.74 -1.83 23.10
C SER A 462 -30.54 -1.68 24.04
N GLY A 463 -29.46 -1.04 23.58
CA GLY A 463 -28.20 -0.91 24.32
C GLY A 463 -28.03 0.38 25.14
N GLY A 464 -29.08 1.18 25.34
CA GLY A 464 -28.98 2.44 26.08
C GLY A 464 -28.06 3.49 25.43
N THR A 465 -27.79 3.33 24.12
CA THR A 465 -27.04 4.28 23.29
C THR A 465 -27.76 4.47 21.95
N ALA A 466 -28.05 5.71 21.58
CA ALA A 466 -28.65 6.08 20.30
C ALA A 466 -27.78 7.09 19.56
N ARG A 467 -27.49 6.82 18.29
CA ARG A 467 -26.75 7.69 17.39
C ARG A 467 -27.61 7.97 16.16
N PHE A 468 -27.93 9.23 15.92
CA PHE A 468 -28.77 9.63 14.78
C PHE A 468 -28.40 11.02 14.28
N ARG A 469 -28.89 11.35 13.08
CA ARG A 469 -28.82 12.66 12.45
C ARG A 469 -30.22 13.26 12.39
N GLY A 470 -30.32 14.56 12.65
CA GLY A 470 -31.54 15.32 12.47
C GLY A 470 -31.82 15.67 10.99
N GLU A 471 -32.98 16.27 10.76
CA GLU A 471 -33.44 16.80 9.48
C GLU A 471 -32.94 18.24 9.27
N ASP A 472 -33.03 18.73 8.04
CA ASP A 472 -32.53 20.06 7.62
C ASP A 472 -33.43 21.24 8.06
N THR A 473 -34.46 20.95 8.86
CA THR A 473 -35.37 21.93 9.45
C THR A 473 -35.56 21.67 10.95
N PRO A 474 -35.98 22.68 11.73
CA PRO A 474 -36.12 22.52 13.18
C PRO A 474 -37.17 21.49 13.60
N HIS A 475 -36.77 20.51 14.41
CA HIS A 475 -37.61 19.39 14.82
C HIS A 475 -37.25 18.86 16.22
N ALA A 476 -38.20 18.16 16.83
CA ALA A 476 -37.99 17.37 18.04
C ALA A 476 -37.89 15.88 17.70
N TYR A 477 -36.82 15.23 18.12
CA TYR A 477 -36.53 13.82 17.87
C TYR A 477 -36.71 13.00 19.14
N THR A 478 -37.50 11.92 19.09
CA THR A 478 -37.78 11.07 20.26
C THR A 478 -37.27 9.65 20.03
N VAL A 479 -36.46 9.15 20.95
CA VAL A 479 -35.92 7.77 20.92
C VAL A 479 -36.20 7.09 22.26
N ALA A 480 -36.78 5.88 22.23
CA ALA A 480 -37.00 5.05 23.42
C ALA A 480 -35.79 4.15 23.73
N GLY A 481 -35.82 3.42 24.85
CA GLY A 481 -34.78 2.45 25.21
C GLY A 481 -33.88 2.85 26.38
N PHE A 482 -34.28 3.85 27.16
CA PHE A 482 -33.50 4.38 28.29
C PHE A 482 -34.17 4.14 29.65
N ASP A 483 -35.02 3.12 29.76
CA ASP A 483 -35.72 2.77 30.99
C ASP A 483 -34.73 2.45 32.12
N GLY A 484 -34.85 3.18 33.25
CA GLY A 484 -33.95 3.01 34.40
C GLY A 484 -32.52 3.52 34.18
N LEU A 485 -32.22 4.13 33.04
CA LEU A 485 -30.92 4.72 32.72
C LEU A 485 -30.94 6.24 32.92
N THR A 486 -29.76 6.81 33.13
CA THR A 486 -29.55 8.26 33.20
C THR A 486 -28.59 8.69 32.09
N PRO A 487 -29.05 8.72 30.82
CA PRO A 487 -28.18 9.05 29.70
C PRO A 487 -27.79 10.53 29.70
N ALA A 488 -26.66 10.82 29.06
CA ALA A 488 -26.30 12.15 28.61
C ALA A 488 -26.58 12.29 27.11
N VAL A 489 -26.85 13.51 26.66
CA VAL A 489 -27.08 13.83 25.25
C VAL A 489 -25.95 14.75 24.78
N TYR A 490 -25.31 14.36 23.69
CA TYR A 490 -24.25 15.11 23.03
C TYR A 490 -24.65 15.41 21.59
N ASP A 491 -24.29 16.60 21.13
CA ASP A 491 -24.19 16.90 19.72
C ASP A 491 -22.74 16.63 19.29
N VAL A 492 -22.60 15.64 18.40
CA VAL A 492 -21.35 15.07 17.91
C VAL A 492 -21.12 15.38 16.44
N THR A 493 -21.76 16.44 15.93
CA THR A 493 -21.60 16.89 14.53
C THR A 493 -20.15 17.20 14.20
N ASP A 494 -19.45 17.85 15.14
CA ASP A 494 -18.01 18.02 15.11
C ASP A 494 -17.38 17.08 16.15
N PRO A 495 -16.68 16.01 15.73
CA PRO A 495 -16.06 15.06 16.66
C PRO A 495 -14.92 15.69 17.48
N ALA A 496 -14.30 16.78 17.02
CA ALA A 496 -13.26 17.48 17.78
C ALA A 496 -13.86 18.48 18.78
N ALA A 497 -15.07 18.99 18.53
CA ALA A 497 -15.76 19.95 19.40
C ALA A 497 -17.20 19.54 19.74
N PRO A 498 -17.42 18.36 20.34
CA PRO A 498 -18.75 17.92 20.76
C PRO A 498 -19.35 18.88 21.78
N ARG A 499 -20.68 19.02 21.77
CA ARG A 499 -21.44 19.90 22.66
C ARG A 499 -22.35 19.11 23.57
N ILE A 500 -22.40 19.46 24.84
CA ILE A 500 -23.37 18.91 25.80
C ILE A 500 -24.74 19.51 25.49
N VAL A 501 -25.73 18.66 25.26
CA VAL A 501 -27.10 19.08 25.00
C VAL A 501 -27.88 19.10 26.31
N THR A 502 -28.55 20.22 26.58
CA THR A 502 -29.27 20.48 27.84
C THR A 502 -30.73 20.85 27.57
N GLY A 503 -31.64 20.66 28.52
CA GLY A 503 -33.05 21.02 28.34
C GLY A 503 -33.87 20.03 27.50
N TRP A 504 -33.28 18.92 27.05
CA TRP A 504 -34.03 17.77 26.54
C TRP A 504 -34.95 17.18 27.62
N THR A 505 -35.95 16.42 27.19
CA THR A 505 -36.96 15.84 28.11
C THR A 505 -36.87 14.32 28.15
N SER A 506 -37.31 13.73 29.27
CA SER A 506 -37.45 12.28 29.43
C SER A 506 -38.83 11.93 29.98
N ASP A 507 -39.52 11.01 29.32
CA ASP A 507 -40.79 10.45 29.77
C ASP A 507 -40.80 8.93 29.60
N GLY A 508 -40.81 8.18 30.71
CA GLY A 508 -40.84 6.71 30.71
C GLY A 508 -39.79 6.07 29.79
N GLY A 509 -38.51 6.47 29.94
CA GLY A 509 -37.40 5.92 29.16
C GLY A 509 -37.33 6.40 27.69
N ARG A 510 -38.21 7.32 27.28
CA ARG A 510 -38.11 8.03 26.00
C ARG A 510 -37.39 9.35 26.19
N ILE A 511 -36.34 9.59 25.41
CA ILE A 511 -35.60 10.85 25.40
C ILE A 511 -36.03 11.65 24.19
N THR A 512 -36.42 12.90 24.39
CA THR A 512 -36.77 13.83 23.32
C THR A 512 -35.80 15.00 23.30
N VAL A 513 -35.09 15.14 22.18
CA VAL A 513 -34.10 16.20 21.91
C VAL A 513 -34.67 17.17 20.88
N GLY A 514 -34.76 18.44 21.23
CA GLY A 514 -35.11 19.51 20.30
C GLY A 514 -33.90 20.01 19.52
N ASP A 515 -34.03 20.17 18.21
CA ASP A 515 -33.06 20.86 17.37
C ASP A 515 -33.70 22.11 16.76
N GLY A 516 -33.29 23.27 17.26
CA GLY A 516 -33.77 24.57 16.77
C GLY A 516 -33.00 25.11 15.56
N ASP A 517 -31.92 24.43 15.14
CA ASP A 517 -31.03 24.92 14.09
C ASP A 517 -31.53 24.54 12.68
N THR A 518 -31.05 25.26 11.66
CA THR A 518 -31.35 24.99 10.24
C THR A 518 -30.26 24.18 9.54
N VAL A 519 -29.28 23.71 10.31
CA VAL A 519 -28.23 22.80 9.84
C VAL A 519 -28.39 21.51 10.65
N PRO A 520 -28.62 20.37 10.00
CA PRO A 520 -28.89 19.11 10.71
C PRO A 520 -27.69 18.71 11.56
N ALA A 521 -27.93 18.53 12.85
CA ALA A 521 -26.94 18.04 13.80
C ALA A 521 -26.94 16.51 13.91
N GLU A 522 -25.86 15.98 14.45
CA GLU A 522 -25.69 14.59 14.82
C GLU A 522 -25.75 14.43 16.34
N TYR A 523 -26.64 13.58 16.85
CA TYR A 523 -26.83 13.37 18.27
C TYR A 523 -26.37 11.99 18.71
N LEU A 524 -25.68 11.95 19.85
CA LEU A 524 -25.38 10.75 20.63
C LEU A 524 -26.08 10.85 21.99
N ILE A 525 -27.06 9.98 22.22
CA ILE A 525 -27.68 9.79 23.53
C ILE A 525 -27.04 8.53 24.12
N THR A 526 -26.38 8.60 25.27
CA THR A 526 -25.75 7.41 25.84
C THR A 526 -25.67 7.46 27.34
N ALA A 527 -25.93 6.32 27.98
CA ALA A 527 -25.57 6.06 29.37
C ALA A 527 -24.27 5.25 29.49
N ASP A 528 -23.73 4.78 28.36
CA ASP A 528 -22.49 4.00 28.31
C ASP A 528 -21.27 4.94 28.31
N VAL A 529 -20.29 4.56 29.13
CA VAL A 529 -19.02 5.26 29.25
C VAL A 529 -17.92 4.22 29.18
N ARG A 530 -17.18 4.25 28.08
CA ARG A 530 -16.14 3.28 27.75
C ARG A 530 -14.85 3.59 28.49
N GLN A 531 -14.02 2.56 28.65
CA GLN A 531 -12.64 2.68 29.11
C GLN A 531 -11.70 2.59 27.90
N PRO A 532 -10.59 3.36 27.87
CA PRO A 532 -9.57 3.20 26.84
C PRO A 532 -9.01 1.77 26.82
N ALA A 533 -8.66 1.27 25.63
CA ALA A 533 -8.02 -0.04 25.48
C ALA A 533 -6.61 -0.06 26.10
N GLY A 534 -5.98 1.11 26.23
CA GLY A 534 -4.71 1.29 26.92
C GLY A 534 -4.36 2.76 27.08
N ILE A 535 -3.52 3.04 28.09
CA ILE A 535 -2.87 4.33 28.28
C ILE A 535 -1.37 4.08 28.37
N ILE A 536 -0.61 4.63 27.42
CA ILE A 536 0.81 4.31 27.23
C ILE A 536 1.60 5.61 27.17
N ALA A 537 2.68 5.72 27.93
CA ALA A 537 3.58 6.87 27.82
C ALA A 537 4.16 6.98 26.41
N ALA A 538 4.27 8.20 25.89
CA ALA A 538 5.00 8.49 24.66
C ALA A 538 6.44 7.99 24.81
N LYS A 539 6.99 7.42 23.74
CA LYS A 539 8.41 7.07 23.70
C LYS A 539 9.21 8.19 23.07
N ASP A 540 10.23 8.62 23.79
CA ASP A 540 11.16 9.62 23.28
C ASP A 540 11.92 9.10 22.06
N LEU A 541 12.07 9.97 21.06
CA LEU A 541 12.97 9.78 19.93
C LEU A 541 14.02 10.89 19.91
N SER A 542 15.29 10.49 19.87
CA SER A 542 16.43 11.41 19.82
C SER A 542 17.44 10.99 18.77
N ASP A 543 18.17 11.96 18.23
CA ASP A 543 19.28 11.69 17.32
C ASP A 543 20.39 10.85 17.98
N PRO A 544 21.11 10.03 17.20
CA PRO A 544 22.27 9.28 17.68
C PRO A 544 23.34 10.19 18.29
N ALA A 545 24.03 9.69 19.32
CA ALA A 545 25.18 10.36 19.88
C ALA A 545 26.28 10.52 18.81
N GLY A 546 26.57 11.77 18.41
CA GLY A 546 27.50 12.08 17.31
C GLY A 546 26.84 12.71 16.08
N GLY A 547 25.50 12.77 16.05
CA GLY A 547 24.74 13.46 15.01
C GLY A 547 24.41 12.61 13.79
N GLY A 548 24.70 11.31 13.79
CA GLY A 548 24.32 10.40 12.70
C GLY A 548 24.74 8.95 12.89
N ALA A 549 24.43 8.10 11.89
CA ALA A 549 24.72 6.67 11.88
C ALA A 549 24.77 6.12 10.44
N ASP A 550 25.68 5.18 10.17
CA ASP A 550 25.77 4.45 8.90
C ASP A 550 24.74 3.33 8.79
N TYR A 551 24.39 2.71 9.93
CA TYR A 551 23.54 1.51 10.01
C TYR A 551 22.42 1.72 11.02
N VAL A 552 21.18 1.70 10.54
CA VAL A 552 19.98 1.90 11.36
C VAL A 552 19.24 0.59 11.51
N ILE A 553 19.12 0.09 12.73
CA ILE A 553 18.28 -1.06 13.07
C ILE A 553 16.96 -0.51 13.59
N ILE A 554 15.85 -0.81 12.91
CA ILE A 554 14.50 -0.47 13.38
C ILE A 554 13.84 -1.76 13.87
N THR A 555 13.43 -1.79 15.14
CA THR A 555 12.96 -3.03 15.76
C THR A 555 11.82 -2.80 16.73
N HIS A 556 10.94 -3.80 16.84
CA HIS A 556 9.94 -3.85 17.90
C HIS A 556 10.64 -4.11 19.27
N PRO A 557 10.18 -3.50 20.38
CA PRO A 557 10.82 -3.61 21.70
C PRO A 557 11.13 -5.03 22.15
N GLN A 558 10.27 -5.98 21.78
CA GLN A 558 10.42 -7.40 22.09
C GLN A 558 11.75 -8.00 21.59
N PHE A 559 12.31 -7.48 20.50
CA PHE A 559 13.52 -8.02 19.87
C PHE A 559 14.78 -7.21 20.16
N ALA A 560 14.66 -6.03 20.80
CA ALA A 560 15.77 -5.10 21.02
C ALA A 560 16.95 -5.74 21.77
N THR A 561 16.70 -6.59 22.76
CA THR A 561 17.78 -7.31 23.48
C THR A 561 18.44 -8.38 22.60
N ALA A 562 17.65 -9.11 21.81
CA ALA A 562 18.16 -10.21 21.00
C ALA A 562 18.94 -9.74 19.75
N ILE A 563 18.67 -8.52 19.26
CA ILE A 563 19.39 -7.95 18.11
C ILE A 563 20.71 -7.26 18.50
N ALA A 564 20.87 -6.88 19.77
CA ALA A 564 22.05 -6.13 20.25
C ALA A 564 23.41 -6.75 19.86
N PRO A 565 23.63 -8.09 19.91
CA PRO A 565 24.89 -8.67 19.48
C PRO A 565 25.25 -8.40 18.01
N LEU A 566 24.26 -8.31 17.12
CA LEU A 566 24.50 -7.95 15.72
C LEU A 566 24.87 -6.47 15.57
N ALA A 567 24.23 -5.59 16.36
CA ALA A 567 24.56 -4.18 16.39
C ALA A 567 26.02 -3.96 16.82
N ASP A 568 26.45 -4.64 17.89
CA ASP A 568 27.83 -4.63 18.38
C ASP A 568 28.81 -5.19 17.34
N HIS A 569 28.45 -6.28 16.67
CA HIS A 569 29.27 -6.87 15.61
C HIS A 569 29.49 -5.91 14.43
N ARG A 570 28.44 -5.22 13.98
CA ARG A 570 28.55 -4.20 12.92
C ARG A 570 29.34 -2.97 13.37
N ALA A 571 29.19 -2.56 14.62
CA ALA A 571 30.00 -1.48 15.19
C ALA A 571 31.49 -1.85 15.26
N ALA A 572 31.82 -3.10 15.61
CA ALA A 572 33.18 -3.61 15.59
C ALA A 572 33.81 -3.65 14.19
N GLN A 573 32.99 -3.66 13.13
CA GLN A 573 33.43 -3.53 11.73
C GLN A 573 33.62 -2.07 11.28
N GLY A 574 33.47 -1.11 12.19
CA GLY A 574 33.75 0.31 11.95
C GLY A 574 32.54 1.14 11.52
N LEU A 575 31.32 0.59 11.57
CA LEU A 575 30.08 1.32 11.26
C LEU A 575 29.57 2.05 12.50
N GLN A 576 28.98 3.23 12.32
CA GLN A 576 28.16 3.87 13.35
C GLN A 576 26.76 3.25 13.31
N VAL A 577 26.39 2.53 14.38
CA VAL A 577 25.15 1.76 14.46
C VAL A 577 24.21 2.38 15.48
N VAL A 578 22.94 2.53 15.12
CA VAL A 578 21.87 2.90 16.05
C VAL A 578 20.75 1.86 15.99
N THR A 579 20.21 1.50 17.15
CA THR A 579 18.98 0.69 17.27
C THR A 579 17.85 1.61 17.72
N VAL A 580 16.76 1.62 16.97
CA VAL A 580 15.62 2.51 17.15
C VAL A 580 14.38 1.67 17.41
N ASP A 581 13.66 2.05 18.47
CA ASP A 581 12.37 1.46 18.83
C ASP A 581 11.30 1.96 17.85
N VAL A 582 10.64 1.03 17.14
CA VAL A 582 9.64 1.38 16.14
C VAL A 582 8.44 2.13 16.73
N GLU A 583 8.11 1.91 18.00
CA GLU A 583 7.01 2.62 18.66
C GLU A 583 7.34 4.11 18.86
N ALA A 584 8.61 4.46 19.09
CA ALA A 584 9.03 5.86 19.15
C ALA A 584 8.93 6.53 17.77
N ILE A 585 9.17 5.79 16.69
CA ILE A 585 8.94 6.30 15.34
C ILE A 585 7.45 6.58 15.13
N TYR A 586 6.55 5.68 15.52
CA TYR A 586 5.11 5.90 15.41
C TYR A 586 4.63 7.10 16.21
N ASP A 587 5.14 7.29 17.42
CA ASP A 587 4.78 8.41 18.30
C ASP A 587 5.12 9.77 17.68
N HIS A 588 6.24 9.86 16.96
CA HIS A 588 6.74 11.11 16.40
C HIS A 588 6.36 11.34 14.92
N PHE A 589 6.21 10.28 14.12
CA PHE A 589 5.97 10.38 12.67
C PHE A 589 4.62 9.79 12.23
N GLY A 590 3.92 9.03 13.09
CA GLY A 590 2.69 8.31 12.76
C GLY A 590 1.47 8.66 13.60
N ASP A 591 1.53 9.74 14.40
CA ASP A 591 0.50 10.11 15.37
C ASP A 591 0.20 8.96 16.37
N GLY A 592 1.23 8.18 16.73
CA GLY A 592 1.15 7.07 17.67
C GLY A 592 0.58 5.76 17.09
N ARG A 593 0.23 5.74 15.80
CA ARG A 593 -0.32 4.56 15.12
C ARG A 593 0.75 3.84 14.31
N MET A 594 0.62 2.51 14.24
CA MET A 594 1.42 1.71 13.33
C MET A 594 1.20 2.18 11.89
N SER A 595 2.29 2.60 11.23
CA SER A 595 2.25 3.10 9.87
C SER A 595 3.58 2.83 9.15
N PRO A 596 3.55 2.27 7.94
CA PRO A 596 4.75 2.20 7.10
C PRO A 596 5.24 3.62 6.70
N GLU A 597 4.33 4.57 6.50
CA GLU A 597 4.68 5.97 6.20
C GLU A 597 5.49 6.60 7.35
N ALA A 598 5.17 6.30 8.61
CA ALA A 598 5.94 6.81 9.75
C ALA A 598 7.41 6.33 9.73
N ILE A 599 7.65 5.06 9.37
CA ILE A 599 9.01 4.52 9.21
C ILE A 599 9.71 5.17 8.02
N HIS A 600 9.01 5.34 6.89
CA HIS A 600 9.54 6.03 5.72
C HIS A 600 9.94 7.47 6.02
N ASP A 601 9.08 8.24 6.67
CA ASP A 601 9.33 9.63 7.03
C ASP A 601 10.46 9.77 8.06
N PHE A 602 10.60 8.83 8.99
CA PHE A 602 11.75 8.76 9.88
C PHE A 602 13.06 8.52 9.12
N LEU A 603 13.08 7.57 8.17
CA LEU A 603 14.28 7.29 7.36
C LEU A 603 14.65 8.49 6.47
N LYS A 604 13.64 9.17 5.93
CA LYS A 604 13.79 10.41 5.17
C LYS A 604 14.38 11.54 6.04
N TYR A 605 13.87 11.69 7.26
CA TYR A 605 14.41 12.60 8.26
C TYR A 605 15.88 12.28 8.56
N ALA A 606 16.20 11.03 8.88
CA ALA A 606 17.55 10.59 9.22
C ALA A 606 18.51 10.85 8.06
N TYR A 607 18.13 10.49 6.83
CA TYR A 607 18.92 10.72 5.63
C TYR A 607 19.22 12.21 5.37
N ALA A 608 18.27 13.10 5.64
CA ALA A 608 18.42 14.54 5.41
C ALA A 608 19.23 15.26 6.49
N ASN A 609 19.21 14.76 7.73
CA ASN A 609 19.72 15.49 8.90
C ASN A 609 21.00 14.90 9.50
N TRP A 610 21.24 13.60 9.32
CA TRP A 610 22.32 12.92 10.01
C TRP A 610 23.67 13.04 9.28
N THR A 611 24.75 13.10 10.04
CA THR A 611 26.12 13.03 9.54
C THR A 611 26.93 12.03 10.37
N PRO A 612 27.29 10.85 9.83
CA PRO A 612 26.98 10.37 8.48
C PRO A 612 25.48 10.10 8.30
N ALA A 613 25.01 10.27 7.06
CA ALA A 613 23.66 9.86 6.68
C ALA A 613 23.60 8.32 6.60
N PRO A 614 22.45 7.69 6.93
CA PRO A 614 22.28 6.24 6.82
C PRO A 614 22.64 5.69 5.46
N LEU A 615 23.33 4.54 5.48
CA LEU A 615 23.67 3.74 4.32
C LEU A 615 22.89 2.41 4.32
N TYR A 616 22.72 1.83 5.50
CA TYR A 616 22.06 0.54 5.71
C TYR A 616 20.88 0.67 6.67
N VAL A 617 19.80 -0.05 6.37
CA VAL A 617 18.63 -0.20 7.25
C VAL A 617 18.35 -1.67 7.45
N LEU A 618 18.16 -2.08 8.69
CA LEU A 618 17.68 -3.41 9.05
C LEU A 618 16.37 -3.32 9.81
N LEU A 619 15.30 -3.82 9.20
CA LEU A 619 14.01 -3.99 9.88
C LEU A 619 14.02 -5.32 10.63
N VAL A 620 13.65 -5.33 11.92
CA VAL A 620 13.69 -6.55 12.75
C VAL A 620 12.35 -6.79 13.42
N GLY A 621 11.59 -7.70 12.81
CA GLY A 621 10.24 -8.09 13.19
C GLY A 621 9.42 -8.47 11.95
N ASP A 622 8.54 -9.44 12.12
CA ASP A 622 7.67 -9.93 11.05
C ASP A 622 6.47 -9.01 10.77
N GLY A 623 5.82 -9.21 9.63
CA GLY A 623 4.63 -8.47 9.20
C GLY A 623 3.75 -9.28 8.26
N THR A 624 2.47 -8.95 8.20
CA THR A 624 1.48 -9.62 7.34
C THR A 624 0.64 -8.61 6.55
N TYR A 625 0.01 -9.07 5.47
CA TYR A 625 -1.03 -8.32 4.75
C TYR A 625 -2.33 -8.17 5.56
N ASP A 626 -2.46 -8.90 6.68
CA ASP A 626 -3.58 -8.86 7.63
C ASP A 626 -3.17 -8.33 9.04
N PRO A 627 -2.78 -7.04 9.16
CA PRO A 627 -2.39 -6.48 10.45
C PRO A 627 -3.58 -6.22 11.41
N ARG A 628 -4.83 -6.32 10.93
CA ARG A 628 -6.08 -6.20 11.74
C ARG A 628 -6.64 -7.57 12.18
N PRO A 629 -5.74 -8.55 12.37
CA PRO A 629 -5.96 -10.00 12.20
C PRO A 629 -7.42 -10.42 11.96
N TYR A 630 -7.92 -10.18 10.75
CA TYR A 630 -9.23 -10.61 10.33
C TYR A 630 -9.36 -12.13 10.23
N ARG A 631 -8.28 -12.81 9.88
CA ARG A 631 -8.24 -14.27 9.86
C ARG A 631 -7.67 -14.82 11.16
N ALA A 632 -8.19 -15.97 11.58
CA ALA A 632 -7.72 -16.67 12.77
C ALA A 632 -6.27 -17.18 12.65
N ASP A 633 -5.77 -17.37 11.43
CA ASP A 633 -4.39 -17.80 11.13
C ASP A 633 -3.42 -16.62 10.92
N SER A 634 -3.87 -15.37 11.11
CA SER A 634 -3.03 -14.20 10.91
C SER A 634 -1.96 -14.06 11.99
N HIS A 635 -0.72 -13.90 11.53
CA HIS A 635 0.42 -13.63 12.40
C HIS A 635 0.37 -12.20 12.94
N LEU A 636 1.02 -11.97 14.09
CA LEU A 636 1.15 -10.63 14.64
C LEU A 636 2.07 -9.78 13.76
N THR A 637 1.63 -8.58 13.41
CA THR A 637 2.51 -7.58 12.78
C THR A 637 3.34 -6.87 13.84
N TYR A 638 4.65 -7.11 13.83
CA TYR A 638 5.60 -6.38 14.69
C TYR A 638 6.13 -5.12 13.99
N LEU A 639 6.34 -5.19 12.68
CA LEU A 639 6.60 -4.05 11.82
C LEU A 639 5.79 -4.20 10.53
N PRO A 640 5.04 -3.18 10.10
CA PRO A 640 4.21 -3.30 8.91
C PRO A 640 5.11 -3.60 7.69
N PRO A 641 4.70 -4.51 6.80
CA PRO A 641 5.23 -4.52 5.46
C PRO A 641 4.74 -3.26 4.74
N TYR A 642 5.53 -2.73 3.80
CA TYR A 642 5.03 -1.67 2.92
C TYR A 642 4.16 -2.31 1.83
N LEU A 643 2.85 -2.39 2.02
CA LEU A 643 1.95 -2.99 1.03
C LEU A 643 1.75 -2.02 -0.15
N ALA A 644 2.03 -2.50 -1.36
CA ALA A 644 1.86 -1.72 -2.59
C ALA A 644 1.61 -2.64 -3.78
N ASP A 645 0.91 -2.11 -4.80
CA ASP A 645 0.78 -2.77 -6.10
C ASP A 645 2.15 -2.86 -6.78
N VAL A 646 2.62 -4.08 -7.02
CA VAL A 646 3.93 -4.33 -7.68
C VAL A 646 3.79 -4.57 -9.16
N ASP A 647 2.72 -5.26 -9.59
CA ASP A 647 2.43 -5.53 -10.99
C ASP A 647 0.95 -5.94 -11.19
N PRO A 648 0.43 -5.94 -12.43
CA PRO A 648 -0.98 -6.25 -12.72
C PRO A 648 -1.42 -7.71 -12.47
N TRP A 649 -0.51 -8.65 -12.27
CA TRP A 649 -0.79 -10.07 -12.03
C TRP A 649 -0.75 -10.44 -10.56
N MET A 650 0.19 -9.86 -9.80
CA MET A 650 0.29 -10.07 -8.35
C MET A 650 -0.57 -9.09 -7.56
N GLY A 651 -0.74 -7.86 -8.06
CA GLY A 651 -1.41 -6.77 -7.35
C GLY A 651 -0.59 -6.32 -6.14
N GLU A 652 -1.30 -6.10 -5.04
CA GLU A 652 -0.74 -5.67 -3.78
C GLU A 652 0.09 -6.78 -3.10
N THR A 653 1.33 -6.46 -2.76
CA THR A 653 2.18 -7.30 -1.92
C THR A 653 3.17 -6.48 -1.11
N SER A 654 3.94 -7.12 -0.25
CA SER A 654 5.01 -6.48 0.51
C SER A 654 6.11 -5.95 -0.41
N SER A 655 6.37 -4.65 -0.31
CA SER A 655 7.33 -3.89 -1.13
C SER A 655 8.25 -3.04 -0.25
N ASP A 656 9.01 -3.68 0.65
CA ASP A 656 9.86 -2.98 1.63
C ASP A 656 10.93 -2.08 1.00
N ASN A 657 11.25 -2.24 -0.29
CA ASN A 657 12.10 -1.30 -1.02
C ASN A 657 11.53 0.14 -1.00
N ARG A 658 10.21 0.30 -0.85
CA ARG A 658 9.54 1.60 -0.70
C ARG A 658 9.97 2.36 0.54
N TYR A 659 10.33 1.69 1.64
CA TYR A 659 10.92 2.35 2.81
C TYR A 659 12.23 3.08 2.50
N ALA A 660 12.97 2.59 1.49
CA ALA A 660 14.28 3.09 1.11
C ALA A 660 14.24 4.03 -0.10
N ASP A 661 13.12 4.12 -0.83
CA ASP A 661 12.89 5.10 -1.89
C ASP A 661 12.40 6.42 -1.25
N LEU A 662 13.34 7.29 -0.90
CA LEU A 662 13.08 8.51 -0.13
C LEU A 662 12.71 9.70 -1.04
N THR A 663 13.00 9.59 -2.34
CA THR A 663 12.74 10.63 -3.34
C THR A 663 11.48 10.39 -4.17
N GLY A 664 10.96 9.16 -4.19
CA GLY A 664 9.77 8.75 -4.93
C GLY A 664 10.04 8.43 -6.41
N ASP A 665 11.30 8.22 -6.78
CA ASP A 665 11.71 7.90 -8.16
C ASP A 665 11.86 6.39 -8.42
N GLN A 666 11.41 5.57 -7.47
CA GLN A 666 11.44 4.10 -7.48
C GLN A 666 12.85 3.50 -7.34
N LEU A 667 13.86 4.31 -7.02
CA LEU A 667 15.21 3.83 -6.71
C LEU A 667 15.50 3.99 -5.22
N PRO A 668 15.92 2.92 -4.52
CA PRO A 668 16.31 3.04 -3.12
C PRO A 668 17.58 3.88 -2.90
N GLU A 669 17.49 4.88 -2.02
CA GLU A 669 18.62 5.60 -1.43
C GLU A 669 19.36 4.75 -0.39
N LEU A 670 18.65 3.87 0.32
CA LEU A 670 19.16 3.08 1.44
C LEU A 670 19.27 1.59 1.09
N ARG A 671 20.28 0.90 1.62
CA ARG A 671 20.41 -0.56 1.49
C ARG A 671 19.59 -1.21 2.60
N LEU A 672 18.39 -1.64 2.26
CA LEU A 672 17.43 -2.19 3.22
C LEU A 672 17.43 -3.72 3.24
N GLY A 673 17.37 -4.30 4.44
CA GLY A 673 17.05 -5.71 4.66
C GLY A 673 16.04 -5.86 5.79
N ARG A 674 15.36 -7.00 5.85
CA ARG A 674 14.46 -7.37 6.95
C ARG A 674 14.87 -8.73 7.55
N LEU A 675 14.82 -8.83 8.88
CA LEU A 675 14.76 -10.09 9.62
C LEU A 675 13.31 -10.33 10.04
N PRO A 676 12.53 -11.13 9.29
CA PRO A 676 11.15 -11.47 9.66
C PRO A 676 11.19 -12.50 10.80
N VAL A 677 11.05 -12.02 12.03
CA VAL A 677 11.14 -12.83 13.25
C VAL A 677 9.92 -12.63 14.12
N ASN A 678 9.47 -13.71 14.74
CA ASN A 678 8.28 -13.75 15.59
C ASN A 678 8.60 -13.96 17.07
N SER A 679 9.86 -14.26 17.41
CA SER A 679 10.30 -14.42 18.79
C SER A 679 11.77 -13.99 19.01
N PRO A 680 12.15 -13.62 20.25
CA PRO A 680 13.56 -13.33 20.58
C PRO A 680 14.51 -14.51 20.30
N ALA A 681 14.02 -15.74 20.40
CA ALA A 681 14.81 -16.94 20.11
C ALA A 681 15.12 -17.08 18.61
N GLU A 682 14.14 -16.81 17.74
CA GLU A 682 14.35 -16.74 16.29
C GLU A 682 15.32 -15.61 15.92
N THR A 683 15.17 -14.43 16.54
CA THR A 683 16.11 -13.32 16.37
C THR A 683 17.54 -13.75 16.71
N THR A 684 17.74 -14.36 17.88
CA THR A 684 19.06 -14.83 18.33
C THR A 684 19.64 -15.85 17.34
N ALA A 685 18.85 -16.83 16.91
CA ALA A 685 19.32 -17.86 15.98
C ALA A 685 19.74 -17.29 14.60
N ILE A 686 19.07 -16.25 14.11
CA ILE A 686 19.45 -15.57 12.87
C ILE A 686 20.70 -14.71 13.07
N VAL A 687 20.75 -13.95 14.17
CA VAL A 687 21.92 -13.14 14.55
C VAL A 687 23.18 -14.00 14.64
N ASP A 688 23.11 -15.12 15.35
CA ASP A 688 24.23 -16.05 15.51
C ASP A 688 24.73 -16.59 14.16
N LYS A 689 23.81 -16.90 13.23
CA LYS A 689 24.18 -17.33 11.86
C LYS A 689 24.89 -16.23 11.08
N ILE A 690 24.42 -14.99 11.18
CA ILE A 690 25.02 -13.85 10.48
C ILE A 690 26.44 -13.62 11.00
N ILE A 691 26.61 -13.54 12.32
CA ILE A 691 27.92 -13.34 12.95
C ILE A 691 28.86 -14.50 12.60
N ALA A 692 28.38 -15.74 12.73
CA ALA A 692 29.19 -16.91 12.38
C ALA A 692 29.60 -16.94 10.89
N TYR A 693 28.74 -16.45 10.00
CA TYR A 693 29.05 -16.32 8.57
C TYR A 693 30.11 -15.24 8.32
N ASP A 694 29.97 -14.08 8.96
CA ASP A 694 30.90 -12.95 8.82
C ASP A 694 32.30 -13.28 9.37
N ASP A 695 32.36 -14.01 10.49
CA ASP A 695 33.61 -14.46 11.09
C ASP A 695 34.24 -15.65 10.35
N ALA A 696 33.49 -16.35 9.50
CA ALA A 696 33.98 -17.51 8.77
C ALA A 696 34.90 -17.08 7.60
N SER A 697 36.21 -17.06 7.85
CA SER A 697 37.20 -16.82 6.78
C SER A 697 37.36 -18.03 5.86
N GLY A 698 36.77 -17.97 4.65
CA GLY A 698 37.23 -18.76 3.48
C GLY A 698 37.11 -20.28 3.58
N GLY A 699 36.10 -20.80 4.29
CA GLY A 699 35.83 -22.24 4.32
C GLY A 699 35.55 -22.80 2.91
N LEU A 700 35.92 -24.06 2.63
CA LEU A 700 35.72 -24.68 1.31
C LEU A 700 34.26 -24.67 0.81
N TRP A 701 33.30 -24.49 1.71
CA TRP A 701 31.89 -24.34 1.33
C TRP A 701 31.61 -22.99 0.64
N THR A 702 32.36 -21.91 0.90
CA THR A 702 32.20 -20.61 0.23
C THR A 702 32.59 -20.64 -1.24
N ARG A 703 33.27 -21.71 -1.67
CA ARG A 703 33.65 -21.95 -3.07
C ARG A 703 32.67 -22.86 -3.80
N ARG A 704 31.61 -23.35 -3.14
CA ARG A 704 30.65 -24.28 -3.73
C ARG A 704 29.35 -23.55 -4.09
N LEU A 705 28.99 -23.60 -5.36
CA LEU A 705 27.77 -23.00 -5.89
C LEU A 705 26.79 -24.09 -6.31
N LEU A 706 25.51 -23.88 -6.02
CA LEU A 706 24.41 -24.73 -6.50
C LEU A 706 23.64 -23.95 -7.57
N PHE A 707 23.55 -24.53 -8.77
CA PHE A 707 22.74 -24.03 -9.88
C PHE A 707 21.52 -24.92 -9.98
N ALA A 708 20.38 -24.43 -9.49
CA ALA A 708 19.11 -25.14 -9.56
C ALA A 708 18.21 -24.47 -10.60
N ALA A 709 17.58 -25.25 -11.49
CA ALA A 709 16.61 -24.72 -12.44
C ALA A 709 15.40 -25.63 -12.61
N ASP A 710 14.26 -24.97 -12.85
CA ASP A 710 13.00 -25.62 -13.20
C ASP A 710 13.02 -26.10 -14.67
N ASN A 711 11.98 -26.83 -15.06
CA ASN A 711 11.76 -27.24 -16.44
C ASN A 711 11.55 -26.03 -17.35
N PRO A 712 12.03 -26.08 -18.61
CA PRO A 712 11.72 -25.06 -19.60
C PRO A 712 10.22 -24.80 -19.67
N SER A 713 9.83 -23.53 -19.75
CA SER A 713 8.43 -23.12 -19.83
C SER A 713 8.23 -22.04 -20.90
N THR A 714 7.00 -21.56 -21.05
CA THR A 714 6.72 -20.39 -21.90
C THR A 714 7.47 -19.14 -21.46
N ALA A 715 7.94 -19.09 -20.21
CA ALA A 715 8.75 -18.00 -19.67
C ALA A 715 10.26 -18.12 -20.00
N GLY A 716 10.75 -19.25 -20.52
CA GLY A 716 12.16 -19.43 -20.90
C GLY A 716 12.71 -20.84 -20.71
N ASP A 717 13.94 -21.05 -21.19
CA ASP A 717 14.73 -22.26 -20.94
C ASP A 717 15.62 -22.05 -19.71
N HIS A 718 14.99 -22.21 -18.53
CA HIS A 718 15.65 -21.99 -17.24
C HIS A 718 16.90 -22.87 -17.04
N ARG A 719 16.94 -24.05 -17.68
CA ARG A 719 18.10 -24.94 -17.62
C ARG A 719 19.27 -24.37 -18.39
N ALA A 720 19.03 -23.86 -19.60
CA ALA A 720 20.06 -23.20 -20.40
C ALA A 720 20.61 -21.95 -19.69
N ASP A 721 19.74 -21.16 -19.06
CA ASP A 721 20.16 -19.98 -18.29
C ASP A 721 21.05 -20.38 -17.10
N ALA A 722 20.65 -21.39 -16.33
CA ALA A 722 21.45 -21.91 -15.23
C ALA A 722 22.78 -22.53 -15.70
N ASP A 723 22.79 -23.22 -16.84
CA ASP A 723 24.01 -23.76 -17.47
C ASP A 723 24.95 -22.62 -17.88
N GLN A 724 24.44 -21.51 -18.41
CA GLN A 724 25.25 -20.35 -18.74
C GLN A 724 25.92 -19.75 -17.49
N GLN A 725 25.20 -19.63 -16.38
CA GLN A 725 25.77 -19.17 -15.11
C GLN A 725 26.81 -20.16 -14.58
N TYR A 726 26.55 -21.46 -14.64
CA TYR A 726 27.51 -22.50 -14.27
C TYR A 726 28.79 -22.41 -15.11
N LEU A 727 28.66 -22.30 -16.44
CA LEU A 727 29.81 -22.19 -17.34
C LEU A 727 30.67 -20.97 -17.01
N THR A 728 30.02 -19.86 -16.69
CA THR A 728 30.66 -18.59 -16.32
C THR A 728 31.43 -18.73 -15.01
N TYR A 729 30.78 -19.15 -13.92
CA TYR A 729 31.35 -19.05 -12.58
C TYR A 729 32.03 -20.32 -12.07
N ALA A 730 31.58 -21.49 -12.51
CA ALA A 730 31.87 -22.74 -11.80
C ALA A 730 32.28 -23.92 -12.71
N SER A 731 32.46 -23.69 -14.01
CA SER A 731 33.03 -24.71 -14.90
C SER A 731 34.50 -24.99 -14.56
N PRO A 732 35.03 -26.17 -14.90
CA PRO A 732 36.46 -26.48 -14.74
C PRO A 732 37.39 -25.50 -15.49
N THR A 733 36.87 -24.79 -16.49
CA THR A 733 37.58 -23.77 -17.28
C THR A 733 37.33 -22.35 -16.78
N SER A 734 36.50 -22.17 -15.75
CA SER A 734 36.18 -20.87 -15.18
C SER A 734 37.39 -20.26 -14.47
N THR A 735 37.58 -18.95 -14.65
CA THR A 735 38.66 -18.19 -13.99
C THR A 735 38.34 -17.82 -12.54
N TYR A 736 37.09 -18.02 -12.10
CA TYR A 736 36.64 -17.68 -10.74
C TYR A 736 36.97 -18.75 -9.70
N GLY A 737 37.21 -19.99 -10.14
CA GLY A 737 37.62 -21.09 -9.26
C GLY A 737 36.54 -21.58 -8.29
N TYR A 738 35.25 -21.35 -8.58
CA TYR A 738 34.15 -21.98 -7.86
C TYR A 738 33.92 -23.41 -8.34
N GLU A 739 33.44 -24.26 -7.44
CA GLU A 739 32.96 -25.61 -7.72
C GLU A 739 31.44 -25.59 -7.84
N GLY A 740 30.90 -26.02 -8.99
CA GLY A 740 29.46 -25.96 -9.25
C GLY A 740 28.78 -27.32 -9.21
N VAL A 741 27.63 -27.39 -8.55
CA VAL A 741 26.68 -28.50 -8.66
C VAL A 741 25.46 -28.01 -9.42
N ARG A 742 25.00 -28.78 -10.41
CA ARG A 742 23.78 -28.48 -11.18
C ARG A 742 22.68 -29.43 -10.76
N VAL A 743 21.48 -28.90 -10.50
CA VAL A 743 20.28 -29.66 -10.14
C VAL A 743 19.13 -29.17 -11.00
N TYR A 744 18.57 -30.07 -11.80
CA TYR A 744 17.40 -29.77 -12.63
C TYR A 744 16.22 -30.58 -12.14
N LEU A 745 15.07 -29.93 -12.01
CA LEU A 745 13.82 -30.64 -11.80
C LEU A 745 13.57 -31.54 -13.02
N SER A 746 13.12 -32.77 -12.78
CA SER A 746 12.67 -33.66 -13.86
C SER A 746 11.19 -33.41 -14.15
N GLU A 747 10.76 -33.70 -15.37
CA GLU A 747 9.33 -33.78 -15.70
C GLU A 747 8.60 -34.87 -14.91
#